data_AF-A0A2T1G070-F1
#
_entry.id   AF-A0A2T1G070-F1
#
_cell.length_a   1.000
_cell.length_b   1.000
_cell.length_c   1.000
_cell.angle_alpha   90.00
_cell.angle_beta   90.00
_cell.angle_gamma   90.00
#
_symmetry.space_group_name_H-M   'P 1'
#
loop_
_entity.id
_entity.type
_entity.pdbx_description
1 polymer ?
#
loop_
_entity_poly.entity_id
_entity_poly.type
_entity_poly.pdbx_seq_one_letter_code
_entity_poly.pdbx_strand_id
1 'polypeptide(L)'
;MQALLLLIGFGGGALVCWLILNKRNSRSLLRMQGSQEAISKMASQLEARNSELRQKVQSENHLNSELSQLQNRLETVTDQQAFLNNQVSELEGILAGIAEERSQVNSLIADLQFQLENAGLAESQLAEVAEIQSELEVAHQERSQLNAQMLEMQAELETVDAERAQFHALLSEFDTQLESVNQSRSQIQYQLSETQIKFDRSIQEREQLQSQLSALQAQLESTQEVNAQLQTAREQQNQPQPELLELEKQLEAANSDKMQLNSQLSELQSQSETIDRERKQLQSDVETANTERSQLYFQLSELQIKIDTAHQNQTQIHSQTSELEQQLESAGQIRSELESQLSQLQTQIETGNQNQTQLQSQISELEQQLENASQTRSQLESQLNSQLSQLQNQIDETANQNQTQLQSQISELEQQLESAGQIRSELASQLNSELWELQNQIETANQNQTQLQSQISDLEQQLENAGQIRSELESQLNSQLSELQNQIETANQNQTQLQSQISDLENQLESGLQTRSQLESQLNSQLSELQNQIETANENQTQLQSQISELEQQLENASQTRSQLASQLNSQQSELQNQIETANQNQTQLQSQVADLEQHLESVYLGRAELQSQLETANRERSHLYAQLSEIQCQIETANQNQTQLQSQVSELEHQLETVYQERSELTSQLVEMRNSESLKEESSSETAVLKTQEFVVCQQGKGDYTTISEAVRNAAPGTRIYVRPGLYQESVNIDKSVEIIGSTEGGSITLESTDSNCILMQADSALVRGLIMNATGKYYAIDIRKGELIVEDSDMTSADYSVVGICGPDADSVLRRCQIHDGIWNGIFISDNGRATVEDCNIYDNGSLGIGVGLGGKLIMRGCRINGNKGEAIAVYRDSIATVDDCDLTGNTGGAWLIADNGYVRGKGNQE
;
A
#
# COMPACT_ATOMS: atom_id res chain seq x y z
N MET A 1 26.25 73.84 -134.97
CA MET A 1 26.54 74.71 -136.14
C MET A 1 28.00 75.13 -136.07
N GLN A 2 28.71 75.48 -137.15
CA GLN A 2 28.69 74.99 -138.54
C GLN A 2 29.97 75.55 -139.21
N ALA A 3 30.78 74.70 -139.84
CA ALA A 3 31.94 75.16 -140.62
C ALA A 3 31.56 75.37 -142.10
N LEU A 4 32.22 76.29 -142.80
CA LEU A 4 32.24 76.30 -144.27
C LEU A 4 33.47 77.03 -144.85
N LEU A 5 34.03 76.41 -145.89
CA LEU A 5 35.18 76.85 -146.70
C LEU A 5 34.73 77.83 -147.82
N LEU A 6 35.50 78.83 -148.28
CA LEU A 6 36.79 78.89 -149.03
C LEU A 6 36.67 78.54 -150.55
N LEU A 7 37.33 79.37 -151.40
CA LEU A 7 37.75 79.14 -152.83
C LEU A 7 36.63 79.09 -153.90
N ILE A 8 36.78 79.38 -155.21
CA ILE A 8 37.86 79.75 -156.19
C ILE A 8 37.32 80.96 -157.04
N GLY A 9 38.03 81.85 -157.77
CA GLY A 9 39.46 82.08 -158.09
C GLY A 9 39.67 82.46 -159.60
N PHE A 10 40.85 82.99 -159.98
CA PHE A 10 41.30 83.44 -161.33
C PHE A 10 40.59 84.67 -161.96
N GLY A 11 41.24 85.66 -162.60
CA GLY A 11 42.67 85.99 -162.80
C GLY A 11 43.10 86.05 -164.29
N GLY A 12 43.84 87.05 -164.82
CA GLY A 12 44.32 88.33 -164.25
C GLY A 12 45.33 89.07 -165.18
N GLY A 13 45.56 90.39 -164.98
CA GLY A 13 46.49 91.26 -165.74
C GLY A 13 45.79 92.29 -166.66
N ALA A 14 46.37 93.44 -167.05
CA ALA A 14 47.65 94.09 -166.69
C ALA A 14 47.66 95.61 -167.05
N LEU A 15 48.76 96.33 -166.73
CA LEU A 15 49.06 97.78 -166.94
C LEU A 15 48.17 98.77 -166.16
N VAL A 16 48.66 99.75 -165.38
CA VAL A 16 49.80 100.70 -165.47
C VAL A 16 49.63 101.80 -166.53
N CYS A 17 49.46 103.04 -166.04
CA CYS A 17 49.28 104.29 -166.80
C CYS A 17 47.98 104.37 -167.65
N TRP A 18 47.41 105.55 -167.93
CA TRP A 18 47.94 106.91 -167.75
C TRP A 18 46.86 107.89 -167.26
N LEU A 19 47.30 108.81 -166.39
CA LEU A 19 46.57 109.94 -165.81
C LEU A 19 46.23 110.98 -166.90
N ILE A 20 45.05 111.63 -166.91
CA ILE A 20 44.81 113.09 -167.14
C ILE A 20 43.36 113.46 -167.62
N LEU A 21 42.74 114.38 -166.86
CA LEU A 21 41.67 115.36 -167.19
C LEU A 21 40.43 114.98 -168.05
N ASN A 22 39.32 114.71 -167.35
CA ASN A 22 38.13 115.58 -167.29
C ASN A 22 37.58 116.22 -168.60
N LYS A 23 36.69 115.51 -169.36
CA LYS A 23 35.51 116.08 -170.06
C LYS A 23 34.58 115.02 -170.72
N ARG A 24 33.44 115.51 -171.28
CA ARG A 24 32.42 114.83 -172.13
C ARG A 24 33.05 114.00 -173.29
N ASN A 25 32.42 113.01 -173.96
CA ASN A 25 30.97 112.78 -174.24
C ASN A 25 30.63 111.36 -174.82
N SER A 26 29.32 111.08 -175.03
CA SER A 26 28.66 110.25 -176.09
C SER A 26 28.32 108.73 -175.98
N ARG A 27 27.00 108.43 -176.00
CA ARG A 27 26.17 107.35 -176.67
C ARG A 27 26.52 105.84 -176.47
N SER A 28 25.58 104.86 -176.43
CA SER A 28 24.10 104.72 -176.64
C SER A 28 23.45 103.62 -175.73
N LEU A 29 22.14 103.28 -175.85
CA LEU A 29 21.36 102.57 -174.78
C LEU A 29 20.07 101.78 -175.22
N LEU A 30 19.56 100.91 -174.32
CA LEU A 30 18.14 100.57 -173.95
C LEU A 30 17.36 99.34 -174.51
N ARG A 31 17.04 98.33 -173.64
CA ARG A 31 15.66 97.83 -173.29
C ARG A 31 15.63 96.66 -172.26
N MET A 32 14.56 96.54 -171.45
CA MET A 32 14.25 95.49 -170.45
C MET A 32 12.75 95.48 -170.07
N GLN A 33 12.16 94.32 -169.73
CA GLN A 33 11.06 94.09 -168.75
C GLN A 33 10.58 92.61 -168.79
N GLY A 34 10.29 91.96 -167.64
CA GLY A 34 9.61 90.64 -167.65
C GLY A 34 9.72 89.67 -166.46
N SER A 35 10.40 89.98 -165.34
CA SER A 35 10.79 88.96 -164.33
C SER A 35 10.26 89.11 -162.89
N GLN A 36 9.39 90.09 -162.58
CA GLN A 36 9.05 90.42 -161.18
C GLN A 36 7.94 89.58 -160.52
N GLU A 37 7.03 88.97 -161.28
CA GLU A 37 5.76 88.47 -160.73
C GLU A 37 5.89 87.16 -159.94
N ALA A 38 6.80 86.26 -160.34
CA ALA A 38 6.96 84.94 -159.71
C ALA A 38 7.48 85.01 -158.26
N ILE A 39 8.26 86.03 -157.90
CA ILE A 39 8.92 86.15 -156.59
C ILE A 39 7.90 86.46 -155.48
N SER A 40 6.90 87.29 -155.77
CA SER A 40 5.85 87.71 -154.82
C SER A 40 5.10 86.52 -154.20
N LYS A 41 4.70 85.55 -155.03
CA LYS A 41 3.84 84.44 -154.63
C LYS A 41 4.53 83.41 -153.72
N MET A 42 5.86 83.35 -153.78
CA MET A 42 6.67 82.43 -152.97
C MET A 42 6.95 83.01 -151.58
N ALA A 43 7.05 84.34 -151.46
CA ALA A 43 7.25 85.03 -150.19
C ALA A 43 6.06 84.85 -149.23
N SER A 44 4.81 85.03 -149.72
CA SER A 44 3.62 84.95 -148.86
C SER A 44 3.37 83.54 -148.29
N GLN A 45 3.73 82.48 -149.02
CA GLN A 45 3.70 81.11 -148.50
C GLN A 45 4.75 80.87 -147.40
N LEU A 46 5.94 81.47 -147.54
CA LEU A 46 6.99 81.44 -146.51
C LEU A 46 6.58 82.21 -145.25
N GLU A 47 5.91 83.36 -145.38
CA GLU A 47 5.41 84.13 -144.22
C GLU A 47 4.32 83.37 -143.46
N ALA A 48 3.35 82.78 -144.15
CA ALA A 48 2.30 81.96 -143.53
C ALA A 48 2.89 80.75 -142.78
N ARG A 49 3.85 80.04 -143.39
CA ARG A 49 4.52 78.89 -142.78
C ARG A 49 5.36 79.28 -141.55
N ASN A 50 6.01 80.44 -141.59
CA ASN A 50 6.74 81.00 -140.44
C ASN A 50 5.80 81.44 -139.30
N SER A 51 4.59 81.93 -139.61
CA SER A 51 3.58 82.25 -138.58
C SER A 51 3.12 80.99 -137.84
N GLU A 52 2.81 79.92 -138.58
CA GLU A 52 2.38 78.62 -138.01
C GLU A 52 3.49 77.99 -137.15
N LEU A 53 4.75 78.07 -137.59
CA LEU A 53 5.91 77.61 -136.81
C LEU A 53 6.11 78.42 -135.53
N ARG A 54 5.98 79.76 -135.58
CA ARG A 54 6.08 80.62 -134.38
C ARG A 54 5.01 80.29 -133.34
N GLN A 55 3.78 80.03 -133.77
CA GLN A 55 2.70 79.68 -132.86
C GLN A 55 2.95 78.31 -132.18
N LYS A 56 3.50 77.33 -132.91
CA LYS A 56 3.88 76.03 -132.32
C LYS A 56 5.02 76.16 -131.32
N VAL A 57 6.06 76.93 -131.63
CA VAL A 57 7.15 77.23 -130.69
C VAL A 57 6.64 77.97 -129.45
N GLN A 58 5.63 78.86 -129.57
CA GLN A 58 5.00 79.48 -128.40
C GLN A 58 4.23 78.48 -127.53
N SER A 59 3.48 77.53 -128.11
CA SER A 59 2.84 76.46 -127.33
C SER A 59 3.84 75.49 -126.69
N GLU A 60 4.95 75.19 -127.37
CA GLU A 60 6.03 74.33 -126.85
C GLU A 60 6.75 74.99 -125.67
N ASN A 61 7.04 76.29 -125.76
CA ASN A 61 7.59 77.08 -124.66
C ASN A 61 6.62 77.18 -123.46
N HIS A 62 5.31 77.30 -123.71
CA HIS A 62 4.30 77.31 -122.64
C HIS A 62 4.23 75.94 -121.95
N LEU A 63 4.22 74.84 -122.72
CA LEU A 63 4.16 73.48 -122.16
C LEU A 63 5.43 73.15 -121.36
N ASN A 64 6.61 73.57 -121.83
CA ASN A 64 7.85 73.46 -121.07
C ASN A 64 7.81 74.28 -119.76
N SER A 65 7.20 75.47 -119.77
CA SER A 65 7.01 76.28 -118.55
C SER A 65 6.08 75.60 -117.54
N GLU A 66 5.02 74.92 -118.00
CA GLU A 66 4.14 74.13 -117.12
C GLU A 66 4.84 72.86 -116.61
N LEU A 67 5.63 72.20 -117.47
CA LEU A 67 6.41 71.01 -117.10
C LEU A 67 7.43 71.35 -116.00
N SER A 68 8.17 72.46 -116.12
CA SER A 68 9.09 72.91 -115.06
C SER A 68 8.36 73.32 -113.78
N GLN A 69 7.17 73.93 -113.85
CA GLN A 69 6.37 74.18 -112.65
C GLN A 69 5.89 72.89 -111.97
N LEU A 70 5.55 71.85 -112.74
CA LEU A 70 5.21 70.54 -112.20
C LEU A 70 6.43 69.79 -111.65
N GLN A 71 7.61 69.93 -112.27
CA GLN A 71 8.87 69.37 -111.77
C GLN A 71 9.24 69.98 -110.42
N ASN A 72 9.31 71.31 -110.31
CA ASN A 72 9.62 71.99 -109.04
C ASN A 72 8.61 71.63 -107.93
N ARG A 73 7.32 71.43 -108.27
CA ARG A 73 6.30 70.98 -107.32
C ARG A 73 6.46 69.51 -106.92
N LEU A 74 6.88 68.64 -107.83
CA LEU A 74 7.17 67.24 -107.53
C LEU A 74 8.41 67.10 -106.64
N GLU A 75 9.44 67.90 -106.90
CA GLU A 75 10.64 68.05 -106.08
C GLU A 75 10.25 68.52 -104.66
N THR A 76 9.50 69.63 -104.54
CA THR A 76 8.98 70.13 -103.24
C THR A 76 8.19 69.06 -102.46
N VAL A 77 7.36 68.25 -103.14
CA VAL A 77 6.59 67.17 -102.50
C VAL A 77 7.48 65.98 -102.12
N THR A 78 8.55 65.71 -102.88
CA THR A 78 9.54 64.67 -102.58
C THR A 78 10.35 65.06 -101.33
N ASP A 79 10.77 66.32 -101.22
CA ASP A 79 11.45 66.85 -100.03
C ASP A 79 10.55 66.80 -98.80
N GLN A 80 9.27 67.17 -98.94
CA GLN A 80 8.28 67.05 -97.87
C GLN A 80 8.05 65.59 -97.45
N GLN A 81 8.04 64.65 -98.40
CA GLN A 81 7.91 63.22 -98.11
C GLN A 81 9.17 62.68 -97.40
N ALA A 82 10.37 63.12 -97.81
CA ALA A 82 11.61 62.75 -97.12
C ALA A 82 11.65 63.29 -95.68
N PHE A 83 11.21 64.53 -95.46
CA PHE A 83 11.08 65.12 -94.13
C PHE A 83 10.08 64.38 -93.25
N LEU A 84 8.90 64.04 -93.78
CA LEU A 84 7.88 63.26 -93.07
C LEU A 84 8.37 61.84 -92.74
N ASN A 85 9.07 61.16 -93.66
CA ASN A 85 9.64 59.85 -93.40
C ASN A 85 10.69 59.89 -92.27
N ASN A 86 11.52 60.95 -92.21
CA ASN A 86 12.48 61.13 -91.12
C ASN A 86 11.77 61.34 -89.77
N GLN A 87 10.71 62.16 -89.73
CA GLN A 87 9.91 62.34 -88.49
C GLN A 87 9.20 61.05 -88.05
N VAL A 88 8.72 60.22 -88.99
CA VAL A 88 8.15 58.91 -88.65
C VAL A 88 9.22 57.98 -88.06
N SER A 89 10.40 57.90 -88.67
CA SER A 89 11.53 57.13 -88.15
C SER A 89 11.96 57.56 -86.74
N GLU A 90 12.01 58.88 -86.49
CA GLU A 90 12.32 59.46 -85.18
C GLU A 90 11.27 59.09 -84.13
N LEU A 91 9.97 59.15 -84.48
CA LEU A 91 8.87 58.72 -83.62
C LEU A 91 8.83 57.21 -83.37
N GLU A 92 9.19 56.39 -84.37
CA GLU A 92 9.33 54.93 -84.22
C GLU A 92 10.48 54.58 -83.26
N GLY A 93 11.60 55.30 -83.31
CA GLY A 93 12.69 55.18 -82.34
C GLY A 93 12.27 55.55 -80.91
N ILE A 94 11.53 56.66 -80.73
CA ILE A 94 10.99 57.07 -79.43
C ILE A 94 10.00 56.02 -78.89
N LEU A 95 9.13 55.46 -79.74
CA LEU A 95 8.18 54.42 -79.35
C LEU A 95 8.89 53.11 -78.96
N ALA A 96 10.01 52.77 -79.60
CA ALA A 96 10.83 51.63 -79.20
C ALA A 96 11.44 51.83 -77.80
N GLY A 97 12.02 53.01 -77.53
CA GLY A 97 12.54 53.35 -76.19
C GLY A 97 11.48 53.29 -75.10
N ILE A 98 10.30 53.87 -75.33
CA ILE A 98 9.17 53.81 -74.39
C ILE A 98 8.67 52.36 -74.17
N ALA A 99 8.74 51.50 -75.18
CA ALA A 99 8.41 50.08 -75.03
C ALA A 99 9.44 49.32 -74.18
N GLU A 100 10.73 49.65 -74.30
CA GLU A 100 11.81 49.08 -73.51
C GLU A 100 11.77 49.56 -72.05
N GLU A 101 11.63 50.86 -71.80
CA GLU A 101 11.40 51.44 -70.47
C GLU A 101 10.19 50.78 -69.79
N ARG A 102 9.08 50.62 -70.51
CA ARG A 102 7.88 49.94 -70.00
C ARG A 102 8.13 48.47 -69.68
N SER A 103 9.00 47.79 -70.43
CA SER A 103 9.41 46.41 -70.13
C SER A 103 10.20 46.34 -68.82
N GLN A 104 11.15 47.25 -68.62
CA GLN A 104 11.96 47.36 -67.39
C GLN A 104 11.08 47.71 -66.16
N VAL A 105 10.12 48.62 -66.31
CA VAL A 105 9.14 48.94 -65.26
C VAL A 105 8.26 47.73 -64.93
N ASN A 106 7.83 46.95 -65.92
CA ASN A 106 7.05 45.73 -65.67
C ASN A 106 7.86 44.66 -64.90
N SER A 107 9.15 44.47 -65.19
CA SER A 107 9.98 43.55 -64.40
C SER A 107 10.22 44.06 -62.98
N LEU A 108 10.43 45.37 -62.80
CA LEU A 108 10.58 45.97 -61.48
C LEU A 108 9.30 45.81 -60.63
N ILE A 109 8.12 45.93 -61.24
CA ILE A 109 6.84 45.67 -60.58
C ILE A 109 6.71 44.20 -60.17
N ALA A 110 7.17 43.26 -60.99
CA ALA A 110 7.14 41.83 -60.66
C ALA A 110 8.07 41.48 -59.49
N ASP A 111 9.31 41.99 -59.48
CA ASP A 111 10.24 41.82 -58.35
C ASP A 111 9.69 42.43 -57.06
N LEU A 112 9.11 43.65 -57.14
CA LEU A 112 8.49 44.30 -55.98
C LEU A 112 7.27 43.53 -55.47
N GLN A 113 6.45 42.93 -56.35
CA GLN A 113 5.33 42.08 -55.95
C GLN A 113 5.81 40.82 -55.23
N PHE A 114 6.84 40.15 -55.74
CA PHE A 114 7.45 38.99 -55.09
C PHE A 114 8.06 39.34 -53.73
N GLN A 115 8.74 40.48 -53.60
CA GLN A 115 9.25 40.95 -52.31
C GLN A 115 8.13 41.23 -51.30
N LEU A 116 7.00 41.78 -51.74
CA LEU A 116 5.85 42.10 -50.89
C LEU A 116 5.11 40.84 -50.43
N GLU A 117 5.01 39.82 -51.27
CA GLU A 117 4.45 38.51 -50.92
C GLU A 117 5.32 37.77 -49.86
N ASN A 118 6.64 37.79 -50.03
CA ASN A 118 7.57 37.26 -49.02
C ASN A 118 7.54 38.05 -47.70
N ALA A 119 7.37 39.37 -47.75
CA ALA A 119 7.23 40.20 -46.54
C ALA A 119 5.95 39.86 -45.74
N GLY A 120 4.84 39.59 -46.44
CA GLY A 120 3.60 39.13 -45.79
C GLY A 120 3.74 37.75 -45.12
N LEU A 121 4.56 36.85 -45.67
CA LEU A 121 4.91 35.59 -45.00
C LEU A 121 5.70 35.84 -43.70
N ALA A 122 6.63 36.79 -43.71
CA ALA A 122 7.41 37.15 -42.52
C ALA A 122 6.56 37.79 -41.41
N GLU A 123 5.58 38.63 -41.76
CA GLU A 123 4.61 39.15 -40.77
C GLU A 123 3.76 38.02 -40.16
N SER A 124 3.36 37.01 -40.95
CA SER A 124 2.62 35.84 -40.43
C SER A 124 3.46 35.02 -39.45
N GLN A 125 4.76 34.82 -39.73
CA GLN A 125 5.66 34.09 -38.84
C GLN A 125 6.01 34.88 -37.57
N LEU A 126 6.08 36.22 -37.65
CA LEU A 126 6.25 37.07 -36.47
C LEU A 126 5.05 37.02 -35.52
N ALA A 127 3.83 36.85 -36.03
CA ALA A 127 2.64 36.65 -35.20
C ALA A 127 2.68 35.31 -34.45
N GLU A 128 3.06 34.22 -35.12
CA GLU A 128 3.20 32.88 -34.54
C GLU A 128 4.29 32.83 -33.46
N VAL A 129 5.43 33.53 -33.68
CA VAL A 129 6.47 33.70 -32.65
C VAL A 129 5.98 34.50 -31.44
N ALA A 130 5.13 35.51 -31.62
CA ALA A 130 4.58 36.29 -30.52
C ALA A 130 3.57 35.49 -29.67
N GLU A 131 2.81 34.59 -30.29
CA GLU A 131 1.90 33.67 -29.58
C GLU A 131 2.70 32.67 -28.73
N ILE A 132 3.73 32.05 -29.30
CA ILE A 132 4.66 31.15 -28.58
C ILE A 132 5.39 31.87 -27.42
N GLN A 133 5.76 33.14 -27.59
CA GLN A 133 6.34 33.94 -26.50
C GLN A 133 5.36 34.15 -25.34
N SER A 134 4.07 34.37 -25.64
CA SER A 134 3.03 34.49 -24.61
C SER A 134 2.81 33.18 -23.84
N GLU A 135 2.84 32.02 -24.52
CA GLU A 135 2.72 30.72 -23.85
C GLU A 135 3.95 30.42 -22.98
N LEU A 136 5.15 30.73 -23.46
CA LEU A 136 6.40 30.54 -22.73
C LEU A 136 6.46 31.38 -21.44
N GLU A 137 5.96 32.62 -21.47
CA GLU A 137 5.95 33.50 -20.29
C GLU A 137 4.94 33.04 -19.23
N VAL A 138 3.78 32.48 -19.64
CA VAL A 138 2.84 31.80 -18.73
C VAL A 138 3.49 30.56 -18.10
N ALA A 139 4.13 29.69 -18.90
CA ALA A 139 4.80 28.49 -18.39
C ALA A 139 5.97 28.83 -17.43
N HIS A 140 6.68 29.93 -17.66
CA HIS A 140 7.67 30.45 -16.72
C HIS A 140 7.05 30.93 -15.40
N GLN A 141 5.88 31.58 -15.44
CA GLN A 141 5.18 32.02 -14.25
C GLN A 141 4.63 30.84 -13.43
N GLU A 142 4.07 29.81 -14.07
CA GLU A 142 3.65 28.56 -13.40
C GLU A 142 4.84 27.84 -12.75
N ARG A 143 5.96 27.68 -13.46
CA ARG A 143 7.18 27.07 -12.90
C ARG A 143 7.74 27.88 -11.73
N SER A 144 7.58 29.20 -11.74
CA SER A 144 7.96 30.06 -10.61
C SER A 144 7.08 29.85 -9.38
N GLN A 145 5.78 29.62 -9.56
CA GLN A 145 4.85 29.30 -8.46
C GLN A 145 5.13 27.90 -7.88
N LEU A 146 5.36 26.90 -8.73
CA LEU A 146 5.69 25.54 -8.29
C LEU A 146 7.02 25.48 -7.51
N ASN A 147 8.04 26.24 -7.93
CA ASN A 147 9.29 26.37 -7.18
C ASN A 147 9.10 27.04 -5.81
N ALA A 148 8.18 28.01 -5.68
CA ALA A 148 7.87 28.63 -4.39
C ALA A 148 7.17 27.63 -3.45
N GLN A 149 6.23 26.83 -3.97
CA GLN A 149 5.55 25.77 -3.20
C GLN A 149 6.50 24.65 -2.77
N MET A 150 7.48 24.26 -3.60
CA MET A 150 8.52 23.32 -3.18
C MET A 150 9.38 23.87 -2.03
N LEU A 151 9.74 25.16 -2.05
CA LEU A 151 10.50 25.80 -0.97
C LEU A 151 9.70 25.89 0.34
N GLU A 152 8.40 26.17 0.25
CA GLU A 152 7.49 26.18 1.40
C GLU A 152 7.37 24.78 2.02
N MET A 153 7.09 23.76 1.20
CA MET A 153 6.98 22.36 1.64
C MET A 153 8.33 21.75 2.12
N GLN A 154 9.47 22.24 1.62
CA GLN A 154 10.80 21.89 2.18
C GLN A 154 11.00 22.47 3.59
N ALA A 155 10.54 23.70 3.86
CA ALA A 155 10.62 24.29 5.20
C ALA A 155 9.68 23.60 6.20
N GLU A 156 8.51 23.14 5.74
CA GLU A 156 7.62 22.28 6.53
C GLU A 156 8.28 20.93 6.85
N LEU A 157 8.96 20.30 5.89
CA LEU A 157 9.75 19.08 6.13
C LEU A 157 10.88 19.28 7.16
N GLU A 158 11.64 20.38 7.07
CA GLU A 158 12.69 20.68 8.06
C GLU A 158 12.12 20.89 9.48
N THR A 159 10.92 21.47 9.61
CA THR A 159 10.26 21.60 10.91
C THR A 159 9.73 20.27 11.44
N VAL A 160 9.17 19.40 10.59
CA VAL A 160 8.75 18.04 10.99
C VAL A 160 9.94 17.17 11.40
N ASP A 161 11.08 17.24 10.71
CA ASP A 161 12.30 16.54 11.14
C ASP A 161 12.82 17.09 12.49
N ALA A 162 12.74 18.39 12.72
CA ALA A 162 13.11 19.01 14.00
C ALA A 162 12.18 18.64 15.16
N GLU A 163 10.88 18.46 14.90
CA GLU A 163 9.93 17.92 15.89
C GLU A 163 10.18 16.43 16.14
N ARG A 164 10.42 15.61 15.10
CA ARG A 164 10.76 14.19 15.26
C ARG A 164 12.04 14.00 16.09
N ALA A 165 13.03 14.88 15.93
CA ALA A 165 14.24 14.88 16.75
C ALA A 165 13.96 15.19 18.24
N GLN A 166 13.03 16.12 18.53
CA GLN A 166 12.60 16.43 19.90
C GLN A 166 11.82 15.27 20.53
N PHE A 167 10.90 14.64 19.79
CA PHE A 167 10.20 13.44 20.27
C PHE A 167 11.16 12.27 20.54
N HIS A 168 12.18 12.07 19.69
CA HIS A 168 13.17 11.01 19.90
C HIS A 168 14.04 11.26 21.15
N ALA A 169 14.41 12.52 21.42
CA ALA A 169 15.08 12.90 22.66
C ALA A 169 14.19 12.66 23.90
N LEU A 170 12.91 13.01 23.82
CA LEU A 170 11.94 12.80 24.91
C LEU A 170 11.71 11.31 25.21
N LEU A 171 11.64 10.46 24.17
CA LEU A 171 11.56 9.01 24.32
C LEU A 171 12.81 8.44 25.03
N SER A 172 14.01 8.88 24.63
CA SER A 172 15.25 8.47 25.29
C SER A 172 15.32 8.90 26.77
N GLU A 173 14.77 10.07 27.12
CA GLU A 173 14.64 10.47 28.52
C GLU A 173 13.62 9.61 29.27
N PHE A 174 12.48 9.27 28.65
CA PHE A 174 11.50 8.35 29.24
C PHE A 174 12.09 6.95 29.48
N ASP A 175 12.81 6.35 28.53
CA ASP A 175 13.49 5.06 28.71
C ASP A 175 14.45 5.09 29.91
N THR A 176 15.23 6.18 30.02
CA THR A 176 16.16 6.40 31.14
C THR A 176 15.43 6.49 32.49
N GLN A 177 14.27 7.14 32.54
CA GLN A 177 13.41 7.17 33.73
C GLN A 177 12.79 5.80 34.03
N LEU A 178 12.38 5.05 33.00
CA LEU A 178 11.78 3.72 33.13
C LEU A 178 12.78 2.70 33.69
N GLU A 179 14.05 2.76 33.25
CA GLU A 179 15.12 1.94 33.82
C GLU A 179 15.39 2.30 35.31
N SER A 180 15.41 3.58 35.65
CA SER A 180 15.54 4.05 37.05
C SER A 180 14.39 3.56 37.95
N VAL A 181 13.15 3.60 37.45
CA VAL A 181 11.98 3.03 38.14
C VAL A 181 12.08 1.51 38.27
N ASN A 182 12.60 0.80 37.26
CA ASN A 182 12.82 -0.64 37.31
C ASN A 182 13.89 -1.05 38.34
N GLN A 183 14.99 -0.31 38.44
CA GLN A 183 15.98 -0.51 39.50
C GLN A 183 15.38 -0.27 40.89
N SER A 184 14.61 0.82 41.05
CA SER A 184 13.93 1.17 42.31
C SER A 184 12.92 0.09 42.74
N ARG A 185 12.08 -0.39 41.79
CA ARG A 185 11.13 -1.50 42.00
C ARG A 185 11.85 -2.77 42.45
N SER A 186 13.01 -3.08 41.85
CA SER A 186 13.81 -4.26 42.21
C SER A 186 14.37 -4.19 43.63
N GLN A 187 14.80 -3.00 44.08
CA GLN A 187 15.25 -2.77 45.46
C GLN A 187 14.10 -2.92 46.47
N ILE A 188 12.92 -2.35 46.18
CA ILE A 188 11.73 -2.47 47.02
C ILE A 188 11.29 -3.94 47.11
N GLN A 189 11.30 -4.68 46.01
CA GLN A 189 10.93 -6.10 45.98
C GLN A 189 11.88 -6.97 46.83
N TYR A 190 13.19 -6.67 46.81
CA TYR A 190 14.16 -7.28 47.72
C TYR A 190 13.86 -6.99 49.19
N GLN A 191 13.64 -5.72 49.55
CA GLN A 191 13.30 -5.31 50.93
C GLN A 191 11.99 -5.94 51.43
N LEU A 192 10.98 -6.06 50.55
CA LEU A 192 9.73 -6.74 50.85
C LEU A 192 9.96 -8.22 51.17
N SER A 193 10.79 -8.92 50.37
CA SER A 193 11.15 -10.33 50.63
C SER A 193 11.88 -10.52 51.96
N GLU A 194 12.80 -9.62 52.32
CA GLU A 194 13.54 -9.69 53.59
C GLU A 194 12.60 -9.43 54.78
N THR A 195 11.59 -8.59 54.59
CA THR A 195 10.58 -8.25 55.60
C THR A 195 9.59 -9.40 55.80
N GLN A 196 9.15 -10.06 54.73
CA GLN A 196 8.30 -11.25 54.80
C GLN A 196 8.98 -12.37 55.63
N ILE A 197 10.26 -12.66 55.37
CA ILE A 197 11.03 -13.67 56.10
C ILE A 197 11.13 -13.36 57.61
N LYS A 198 11.16 -12.08 58.00
CA LYS A 198 11.13 -11.66 59.42
C LYS A 198 9.74 -11.83 60.04
N PHE A 199 8.70 -11.49 59.29
CA PHE A 199 7.31 -11.62 59.71
C PHE A 199 6.90 -13.10 59.93
N ASP A 200 7.25 -13.98 58.99
CA ASP A 200 6.97 -15.41 59.07
C ASP A 200 7.65 -16.07 60.28
N ARG A 201 8.89 -15.64 60.61
CA ARG A 201 9.58 -16.07 61.85
C ARG A 201 8.83 -15.63 63.11
N SER A 202 8.35 -14.38 63.14
CA SER A 202 7.61 -13.84 64.29
C SER A 202 6.25 -14.55 64.47
N ILE A 203 5.64 -15.07 63.39
CA ILE A 203 4.46 -15.94 63.47
C ILE A 203 4.81 -17.27 64.15
N GLN A 204 5.89 -17.93 63.77
CA GLN A 204 6.34 -19.20 64.37
C GLN A 204 6.66 -19.04 65.87
N GLU A 205 7.36 -17.96 66.24
CA GLU A 205 7.67 -17.63 67.64
C GLU A 205 6.38 -17.41 68.47
N ARG A 206 5.39 -16.70 67.91
CA ARG A 206 4.07 -16.51 68.53
C ARG A 206 3.31 -17.82 68.73
N GLU A 207 3.32 -18.72 67.75
CA GLU A 207 2.66 -20.03 67.84
C GLU A 207 3.30 -20.92 68.91
N GLN A 208 4.63 -20.91 69.01
CA GLN A 208 5.36 -21.62 70.06
C GLN A 208 5.00 -21.09 71.47
N LEU A 209 4.89 -19.77 71.65
CA LEU A 209 4.47 -19.16 72.92
C LEU A 209 3.00 -19.45 73.25
N GLN A 210 2.11 -19.45 72.25
CA GLN A 210 0.70 -19.76 72.45
C GLN A 210 0.45 -21.22 72.87
N SER A 211 1.30 -22.15 72.40
CA SER A 211 1.33 -23.55 72.85
C SER A 211 1.79 -23.70 74.31
N GLN A 212 2.75 -22.88 74.75
CA GLN A 212 3.19 -22.85 76.15
C GLN A 212 2.12 -22.30 77.09
N LEU A 213 1.37 -21.27 76.66
CA LEU A 213 0.27 -20.68 77.43
C LEU A 213 -0.88 -21.67 77.69
N SER A 214 -1.32 -22.42 76.68
CA SER A 214 -2.43 -23.37 76.84
C SER A 214 -2.06 -24.54 77.78
N ALA A 215 -0.82 -25.03 77.72
CA ALA A 215 -0.31 -26.03 78.66
C ALA A 215 -0.32 -25.53 80.12
N LEU A 216 -0.03 -24.25 80.35
CA LEU A 216 -0.05 -23.64 81.67
C LEU A 216 -1.49 -23.42 82.20
N GLN A 217 -2.44 -23.07 81.33
CA GLN A 217 -3.85 -22.93 81.71
C GLN A 217 -4.47 -24.26 82.17
N ALA A 218 -4.16 -25.37 81.51
CA ALA A 218 -4.63 -26.69 81.92
C ALA A 218 -4.16 -27.10 83.34
N GLN A 219 -2.94 -26.71 83.74
CA GLN A 219 -2.45 -26.92 85.10
C GLN A 219 -3.25 -26.08 86.12
N LEU A 220 -3.60 -24.85 85.78
CA LEU A 220 -4.36 -23.96 86.65
C LEU A 220 -5.78 -24.49 86.94
N GLU A 221 -6.49 -25.03 85.94
CA GLU A 221 -7.84 -25.57 86.13
C GLU A 221 -7.86 -26.79 87.08
N SER A 222 -6.94 -27.74 86.91
CA SER A 222 -6.81 -28.89 87.86
C SER A 222 -6.52 -28.46 89.31
N THR A 223 -5.88 -27.30 89.50
CA THR A 223 -5.63 -26.73 90.83
C THR A 223 -6.90 -26.08 91.43
N GLN A 224 -7.86 -25.67 90.60
CA GLN A 224 -9.13 -25.08 91.05
C GLN A 224 -10.13 -26.15 91.52
N GLU A 225 -10.17 -27.33 90.89
CA GLU A 225 -11.00 -28.46 91.36
C GLU A 225 -10.67 -28.88 92.80
N VAL A 226 -9.37 -28.94 93.14
CA VAL A 226 -8.90 -29.27 94.50
C VAL A 226 -9.38 -28.24 95.53
N ASN A 227 -9.43 -26.96 95.16
CA ASN A 227 -9.90 -25.89 96.04
C ASN A 227 -11.41 -25.98 96.32
N ALA A 228 -12.21 -26.39 95.33
CA ALA A 228 -13.65 -26.56 95.48
C ALA A 228 -14.01 -27.63 96.53
N GLN A 229 -13.26 -28.73 96.59
CA GLN A 229 -13.44 -29.81 97.57
C GLN A 229 -13.10 -29.37 99.01
N LEU A 230 -12.25 -28.36 99.18
CA LEU A 230 -11.77 -27.87 100.48
C LEU A 230 -12.78 -26.91 101.13
N GLN A 231 -13.73 -26.35 100.36
CA GLN A 231 -14.71 -25.39 100.88
C GLN A 231 -15.88 -26.07 101.60
N THR A 232 -16.39 -27.20 101.10
CA THR A 232 -17.45 -28.00 101.74
C THR A 232 -17.03 -28.63 103.07
N ALA A 233 -15.73 -28.85 103.29
CA ALA A 233 -15.21 -29.38 104.55
C ALA A 233 -15.22 -28.37 105.73
N ARG A 234 -15.46 -27.07 105.47
CA ARG A 234 -15.31 -26.01 106.49
C ARG A 234 -16.56 -25.65 107.29
N GLU A 235 -17.73 -26.20 106.95
CA GLU A 235 -19.00 -25.82 107.60
C GLU A 235 -19.36 -26.67 108.84
N GLN A 236 -18.54 -27.65 109.23
CA GLN A 236 -18.80 -28.53 110.38
C GLN A 236 -17.60 -28.63 111.34
N GLN A 237 -17.49 -27.68 112.29
CA GLN A 237 -16.52 -27.80 113.38
C GLN A 237 -17.03 -27.20 114.69
N ASN A 238 -16.87 -27.93 115.80
CA ASN A 238 -17.05 -27.36 117.14
C ASN A 238 -16.28 -28.12 118.26
N GLN A 239 -14.95 -27.99 118.25
CA GLN A 239 -14.01 -28.04 119.41
C GLN A 239 -13.89 -29.32 120.30
N PRO A 240 -12.72 -29.53 120.98
CA PRO A 240 -11.34 -29.19 120.58
C PRO A 240 -10.26 -30.24 120.94
N GLN A 241 -9.08 -30.11 120.30
CA GLN A 241 -7.75 -30.63 120.69
C GLN A 241 -7.56 -32.17 120.64
N PRO A 242 -6.52 -32.68 119.94
CA PRO A 242 -5.13 -32.20 120.09
C PRO A 242 -4.44 -31.68 118.80
N GLU A 243 -5.20 -31.33 117.76
CA GLU A 243 -4.69 -31.07 116.39
C GLU A 243 -3.77 -29.83 116.23
N LEU A 244 -3.69 -28.96 117.24
CA LEU A 244 -3.07 -27.62 117.14
C LEU A 244 -1.61 -27.64 116.67
N LEU A 245 -0.82 -28.63 117.11
CA LEU A 245 0.62 -28.72 116.84
C LEU A 245 0.95 -29.15 115.41
N GLU A 246 0.08 -29.94 114.77
CA GLU A 246 0.23 -30.30 113.36
C GLU A 246 -0.23 -29.15 112.46
N LEU A 247 -1.24 -28.39 112.92
CA LEU A 247 -1.77 -27.21 112.23
C LEU A 247 -0.74 -26.07 112.13
N GLU A 248 0.03 -25.80 113.18
CA GLU A 248 1.14 -24.81 113.14
C GLU A 248 2.22 -25.20 112.12
N LYS A 249 2.51 -26.50 112.01
CA LYS A 249 3.49 -27.05 111.06
C LYS A 249 3.03 -26.92 109.60
N GLN A 250 1.74 -27.18 109.35
CA GLN A 250 1.12 -26.97 108.04
C GLN A 250 1.01 -25.48 107.71
N LEU A 251 0.85 -24.61 108.71
CA LEU A 251 0.84 -23.15 108.54
C LEU A 251 2.23 -22.60 108.16
N GLU A 252 3.32 -23.13 108.70
CA GLU A 252 4.68 -22.75 108.28
C GLU A 252 4.96 -23.18 106.83
N ALA A 253 4.61 -24.41 106.45
CA ALA A 253 4.71 -24.88 105.06
C ALA A 253 3.90 -24.00 104.09
N ALA A 254 2.60 -23.78 104.38
CA ALA A 254 1.74 -22.95 103.54
C ALA A 254 2.19 -21.48 103.44
N ASN A 255 2.90 -20.95 104.44
CA ASN A 255 3.51 -19.61 104.35
C ASN A 255 4.79 -19.60 103.48
N SER A 256 5.58 -20.69 103.47
CA SER A 256 6.68 -20.87 102.50
C SER A 256 6.15 -20.91 101.07
N ASP A 257 5.12 -21.73 100.82
CA ASP A 257 4.54 -21.90 99.49
C ASP A 257 3.90 -20.59 99.00
N LYS A 258 3.19 -19.88 99.87
CA LYS A 258 2.68 -18.53 99.62
C LYS A 258 3.78 -17.51 99.31
N MET A 259 4.97 -17.65 99.90
CA MET A 259 6.10 -16.76 99.63
C MET A 259 6.71 -17.03 98.24
N GLN A 260 6.77 -18.30 97.80
CA GLN A 260 7.13 -18.65 96.43
C GLN A 260 6.06 -18.19 95.41
N LEU A 261 4.78 -18.38 95.72
CA LEU A 261 3.69 -17.95 94.85
C LEU A 261 3.69 -16.42 94.66
N ASN A 262 4.02 -15.66 95.70
CA ASN A 262 4.18 -14.21 95.61
C ASN A 262 5.41 -13.78 94.78
N SER A 263 6.52 -14.54 94.77
CA SER A 263 7.65 -14.22 93.88
C SER A 263 7.31 -14.53 92.43
N GLN A 264 6.66 -15.67 92.16
CA GLN A 264 6.16 -16.02 90.82
C GLN A 264 5.14 -14.99 90.30
N LEU A 265 4.25 -14.49 91.16
CA LEU A 265 3.27 -13.47 90.79
C LEU A 265 3.93 -12.11 90.50
N SER A 266 5.02 -11.77 91.19
CA SER A 266 5.82 -10.57 90.88
C SER A 266 6.60 -10.73 89.57
N GLU A 267 7.10 -11.93 89.29
CA GLU A 267 7.82 -12.27 88.05
C GLU A 267 6.87 -12.21 86.84
N LEU A 268 5.67 -12.81 86.95
CA LEU A 268 4.58 -12.72 85.97
C LEU A 268 4.08 -11.29 85.76
N GLN A 269 4.04 -10.45 86.81
CA GLN A 269 3.76 -9.02 86.65
C GLN A 269 4.86 -8.31 85.82
N SER A 270 6.15 -8.60 86.05
CA SER A 270 7.23 -8.01 85.25
C SER A 270 7.21 -8.47 83.78
N GLN A 271 6.80 -9.72 83.52
CA GLN A 271 6.56 -10.24 82.17
C GLN A 271 5.35 -9.58 81.51
N SER A 272 4.24 -9.44 82.23
CA SER A 272 3.03 -8.75 81.74
C SER A 272 3.30 -7.29 81.38
N GLU A 273 4.05 -6.54 82.21
CA GLU A 273 4.48 -5.18 81.84
C GLU A 273 5.39 -5.14 80.60
N THR A 274 6.17 -6.20 80.36
CA THR A 274 7.06 -6.28 79.20
C THR A 274 6.29 -6.56 77.92
N ILE A 275 5.33 -7.49 77.97
CA ILE A 275 4.34 -7.72 76.90
C ILE A 275 3.51 -6.44 76.63
N ASP A 276 3.16 -5.67 77.68
CA ASP A 276 2.40 -4.42 77.54
C ASP A 276 3.26 -3.23 77.04
N ARG A 277 4.60 -3.38 76.99
CA ARG A 277 5.54 -2.50 76.26
C ARG A 277 5.68 -2.96 74.81
N GLU A 278 5.87 -4.26 74.58
CA GLU A 278 5.96 -4.85 73.23
C GLU A 278 4.68 -4.63 72.41
N ARG A 279 3.50 -4.78 73.00
CA ARG A 279 2.22 -4.47 72.33
C ARG A 279 2.12 -3.00 71.91
N LYS A 280 2.68 -2.07 72.69
CA LYS A 280 2.71 -0.63 72.34
C LYS A 280 3.70 -0.33 71.23
N GLN A 281 4.84 -1.03 71.19
CA GLN A 281 5.77 -0.93 70.07
C GLN A 281 5.13 -1.46 68.79
N LEU A 282 4.59 -2.69 68.81
CA LEU A 282 3.87 -3.28 67.68
C LEU A 282 2.69 -2.42 67.19
N GLN A 283 1.99 -1.73 68.09
CA GLN A 283 0.95 -0.77 67.70
C GLN A 283 1.56 0.43 66.94
N SER A 284 2.67 1.00 67.43
CA SER A 284 3.39 2.08 66.74
C SER A 284 3.95 1.64 65.38
N ASP A 285 4.42 0.41 65.27
CA ASP A 285 4.95 -0.17 64.04
C ASP A 285 3.81 -0.38 63.02
N VAL A 286 2.64 -0.83 63.47
CA VAL A 286 1.42 -0.95 62.65
C VAL A 286 0.88 0.41 62.22
N GLU A 287 0.91 1.43 63.08
CA GLU A 287 0.53 2.82 62.72
C GLU A 287 1.51 3.40 61.68
N THR A 288 2.80 3.07 61.78
CA THR A 288 3.84 3.44 60.79
C THR A 288 3.60 2.74 59.45
N ALA A 289 3.46 1.41 59.44
CA ALA A 289 3.21 0.62 58.23
C ALA A 289 1.88 0.98 57.54
N ASN A 290 0.85 1.43 58.30
CA ASN A 290 -0.37 1.97 57.71
C ASN A 290 -0.15 3.33 57.02
N THR A 291 0.77 4.15 57.53
CA THR A 291 1.16 5.43 56.93
C THR A 291 1.95 5.19 55.64
N GLU A 292 2.92 4.28 55.66
CA GLU A 292 3.68 3.84 54.47
C GLU A 292 2.75 3.23 53.40
N ARG A 293 1.83 2.35 53.80
CA ARG A 293 0.80 1.79 52.91
C ARG A 293 -0.07 2.88 52.26
N SER A 294 -0.40 3.95 52.99
CA SER A 294 -1.16 5.08 52.46
C SER A 294 -0.35 5.90 51.45
N GLN A 295 0.97 6.05 51.66
CA GLN A 295 1.88 6.69 50.70
C GLN A 295 2.05 5.83 49.43
N LEU A 296 2.17 4.50 49.58
CA LEU A 296 2.22 3.57 48.45
C LEU A 296 0.92 3.60 47.63
N TYR A 297 -0.26 3.67 48.25
CA TYR A 297 -1.52 3.87 47.52
C TYR A 297 -1.56 5.19 46.74
N PHE A 298 -1.01 6.28 47.29
CA PHE A 298 -0.90 7.55 46.57
C PHE A 298 0.05 7.44 45.36
N GLN A 299 1.22 6.82 45.53
CA GLN A 299 2.17 6.57 44.44
C GLN A 299 1.61 5.65 43.35
N LEU A 300 0.85 4.62 43.72
CA LEU A 300 0.12 3.77 42.77
C LEU A 300 -0.94 4.57 42.00
N SER A 301 -1.63 5.51 42.65
CA SER A 301 -2.58 6.40 41.96
C SER A 301 -1.90 7.37 40.99
N GLU A 302 -0.73 7.92 41.34
CA GLU A 302 0.06 8.74 40.40
C GLU A 302 0.62 7.91 39.24
N LEU A 303 1.04 6.67 39.49
CA LEU A 303 1.48 5.74 38.44
C LEU A 303 0.34 5.34 37.52
N GLN A 304 -0.87 5.10 38.05
CA GLN A 304 -2.05 4.83 37.22
C GLN A 304 -2.35 6.01 36.28
N ILE A 305 -2.40 7.24 36.81
CA ILE A 305 -2.63 8.44 36.00
C ILE A 305 -1.54 8.60 34.90
N LYS A 306 -0.29 8.24 35.20
CA LYS A 306 0.80 8.24 34.20
C LYS A 306 0.63 7.14 33.15
N ILE A 307 0.16 5.95 33.53
CA ILE A 307 -0.17 4.85 32.60
C ILE A 307 -1.36 5.24 31.71
N ASP A 308 -2.41 5.83 32.27
CA ASP A 308 -3.58 6.33 31.53
C ASP A 308 -3.16 7.41 30.52
N THR A 309 -2.27 8.33 30.93
CA THR A 309 -1.69 9.36 30.06
C THR A 309 -0.80 8.74 28.96
N ALA A 310 0.01 7.73 29.30
CA ALA A 310 0.85 7.03 28.33
C ALA A 310 0.01 6.26 27.29
N HIS A 311 -1.12 5.66 27.69
CA HIS A 311 -2.07 5.06 26.76
C HIS A 311 -2.77 6.10 25.88
N GLN A 312 -3.17 7.26 26.41
CA GLN A 312 -3.71 8.35 25.57
C GLN A 312 -2.69 8.82 24.53
N ASN A 313 -1.42 9.00 24.93
CA ASN A 313 -0.33 9.32 24.00
C ASN A 313 -0.10 8.19 22.98
N GLN A 314 -0.19 6.92 23.38
CA GLN A 314 -0.07 5.76 22.50
C GLN A 314 -1.19 5.74 21.45
N THR A 315 -2.44 5.99 21.85
CA THR A 315 -3.58 6.11 20.92
C THR A 315 -3.41 7.30 19.96
N GLN A 316 -2.93 8.44 20.45
CA GLN A 316 -2.65 9.60 19.59
C GLN A 316 -1.55 9.28 18.57
N ILE A 317 -0.42 8.73 19.01
CA ILE A 317 0.67 8.30 18.11
C ILE A 317 0.16 7.30 17.07
N HIS A 318 -0.65 6.32 17.48
CA HIS A 318 -1.21 5.32 16.56
C HIS A 318 -2.14 5.95 15.51
N SER A 319 -2.96 6.93 15.89
CA SER A 319 -3.77 7.70 14.93
C SER A 319 -2.92 8.50 13.95
N GLN A 320 -1.83 9.13 14.42
CA GLN A 320 -0.89 9.86 13.57
C GLN A 320 -0.09 8.92 12.65
N THR A 321 0.25 7.70 13.10
CA THR A 321 0.87 6.67 12.26
C THR A 321 -0.09 6.24 11.15
N SER A 322 -1.36 5.97 11.45
CA SER A 322 -2.36 5.59 10.45
C SER A 322 -2.63 6.71 9.43
N GLU A 323 -2.65 7.97 9.88
CA GLU A 323 -2.80 9.14 9.02
C GLU A 323 -1.56 9.35 8.11
N LEU A 324 -0.35 9.12 8.62
CA LEU A 324 0.89 9.12 7.84
C LEU A 324 0.97 7.93 6.85
N GLU A 325 0.48 6.75 7.23
CA GLU A 325 0.38 5.58 6.34
C GLU A 325 -0.58 5.84 5.18
N GLN A 326 -1.73 6.46 5.46
CA GLN A 326 -2.68 6.88 4.41
C GLN A 326 -2.09 7.97 3.50
N GLN A 327 -1.33 8.91 4.04
CA GLN A 327 -0.59 9.89 3.24
C GLN A 327 0.48 9.22 2.37
N LEU A 328 1.25 8.26 2.92
CA LEU A 328 2.28 7.50 2.20
C LEU A 328 1.69 6.65 1.05
N GLU A 329 0.54 6.01 1.29
CA GLU A 329 -0.24 5.29 0.28
C GLU A 329 -0.66 6.25 -0.86
N SER A 330 -1.20 7.42 -0.52
CA SER A 330 -1.58 8.44 -1.52
C SER A 330 -0.37 8.98 -2.31
N ALA A 331 0.77 9.17 -1.64
CA ALA A 331 2.02 9.58 -2.28
C ALA A 331 2.58 8.48 -3.19
N GLY A 332 2.41 7.20 -2.82
CA GLY A 332 2.74 6.05 -3.67
C GLY A 332 1.91 6.00 -4.95
N GLN A 333 0.60 6.26 -4.84
CA GLN A 333 -0.30 6.36 -5.99
C GLN A 333 0.05 7.54 -6.91
N ILE A 334 0.32 8.72 -6.34
CA ILE A 334 0.80 9.91 -7.07
C ILE A 334 2.14 9.62 -7.76
N ARG A 335 3.06 8.91 -7.10
CA ARG A 335 4.35 8.52 -7.69
C ARG A 335 4.18 7.55 -8.86
N SER A 336 3.27 6.59 -8.76
CA SER A 336 2.97 5.64 -9.85
C SER A 336 2.36 6.34 -11.07
N GLU A 337 1.47 7.32 -10.86
CA GLU A 337 0.94 8.16 -11.94
C GLU A 337 2.03 9.04 -12.57
N LEU A 338 2.92 9.64 -11.78
CA LEU A 338 4.09 10.38 -12.28
C LEU A 338 5.08 9.48 -13.04
N GLU A 339 5.32 8.25 -12.58
CA GLU A 339 6.14 7.25 -13.30
C GLU A 339 5.54 6.91 -14.68
N SER A 340 4.21 6.77 -14.76
CA SER A 340 3.46 6.58 -16.01
C SER A 340 3.58 7.81 -16.94
N GLN A 341 3.38 9.02 -16.41
CA GLN A 341 3.49 10.26 -17.19
C GLN A 341 4.91 10.52 -17.68
N LEU A 342 5.93 10.23 -16.86
CA LEU A 342 7.34 10.29 -17.27
C LEU A 342 7.65 9.28 -18.39
N SER A 343 7.12 8.06 -18.32
CA SER A 343 7.28 7.07 -19.40
C SER A 343 6.63 7.52 -20.72
N GLN A 344 5.46 8.17 -20.66
CA GLN A 344 4.78 8.76 -21.82
C GLN A 344 5.58 9.93 -22.39
N LEU A 345 6.04 10.87 -21.55
CA LEU A 345 6.89 12.00 -21.96
C LEU A 345 8.21 11.53 -22.56
N GLN A 346 8.84 10.51 -21.99
CA GLN A 346 10.08 9.92 -22.51
C GLN A 346 9.85 9.31 -23.91
N THR A 347 8.72 8.63 -24.13
CA THR A 347 8.31 8.12 -25.45
C THR A 347 8.05 9.26 -26.45
N GLN A 348 7.45 10.37 -26.00
CA GLN A 348 7.23 11.56 -26.84
C GLN A 348 8.56 12.25 -27.20
N ILE A 349 9.49 12.39 -26.26
CA ILE A 349 10.85 12.92 -26.50
C ILE A 349 11.61 12.04 -27.49
N GLU A 350 11.55 10.71 -27.33
CA GLU A 350 12.22 9.78 -28.24
C GLU A 350 11.62 9.80 -29.66
N THR A 351 10.31 10.01 -29.78
CA THR A 351 9.63 10.28 -31.06
C THR A 351 10.04 11.64 -31.65
N GLY A 352 10.16 12.67 -30.80
CA GLY A 352 10.64 14.00 -31.18
C GLY A 352 12.08 13.98 -31.72
N ASN A 353 12.97 13.23 -31.07
CA ASN A 353 14.36 13.04 -31.51
C ASN A 353 14.46 12.30 -32.84
N GLN A 354 13.57 11.32 -33.10
CA GLN A 354 13.47 10.66 -34.40
C GLN A 354 13.02 11.64 -35.49
N ASN A 355 11.99 12.45 -35.22
CA ASN A 355 11.52 13.49 -36.14
C ASN A 355 12.60 14.56 -36.40
N GLN A 356 13.32 15.00 -35.36
CA GLN A 356 14.45 15.93 -35.49
C GLN A 356 15.57 15.34 -36.36
N THR A 357 15.90 14.06 -36.18
CA THR A 357 16.91 13.36 -37.00
C THR A 357 16.47 13.28 -38.47
N GLN A 358 15.19 13.03 -38.72
CA GLN A 358 14.62 13.01 -40.08
C GLN A 358 14.62 14.42 -40.72
N LEU A 359 14.25 15.46 -39.97
CA LEU A 359 14.31 16.85 -40.43
C LEU A 359 15.75 17.29 -40.71
N GLN A 360 16.72 16.92 -39.86
CA GLN A 360 18.13 17.22 -40.09
C GLN A 360 18.65 16.55 -41.37
N SER A 361 18.22 15.32 -41.66
CA SER A 361 18.53 14.64 -42.92
C SER A 361 17.95 15.38 -44.13
N GLN A 362 16.73 15.92 -44.03
CA GLN A 362 16.09 16.68 -45.10
C GLN A 362 16.76 18.06 -45.30
N ILE A 363 17.16 18.73 -44.22
CA ILE A 363 17.92 19.98 -44.27
C ILE A 363 19.23 19.75 -45.02
N SER A 364 20.03 18.75 -44.66
CA SER A 364 21.31 18.50 -45.34
C SER A 364 21.17 17.99 -46.78
N GLU A 365 20.06 17.34 -47.14
CA GLU A 365 19.74 17.04 -48.55
C GLU A 365 19.39 18.32 -49.33
N LEU A 366 18.63 19.25 -48.73
CA LEU A 366 18.30 20.55 -49.33
C LEU A 366 19.51 21.48 -49.42
N GLU A 367 20.40 21.51 -48.42
CA GLU A 367 21.68 22.21 -48.45
C GLU A 367 22.55 21.70 -49.61
N GLN A 368 22.63 20.38 -49.80
CA GLN A 368 23.36 19.79 -50.92
C GLN A 368 22.70 20.12 -52.28
N GLN A 369 21.37 20.16 -52.38
CA GLN A 369 20.68 20.61 -53.60
C GLN A 369 20.93 22.09 -53.89
N LEU A 370 20.90 22.94 -52.86
CA LEU A 370 21.19 24.38 -52.97
C LEU A 370 22.62 24.64 -53.43
N GLU A 371 23.60 23.89 -52.92
CA GLU A 371 25.00 24.02 -53.33
C GLU A 371 25.25 23.51 -54.76
N ASN A 372 24.60 22.41 -55.17
CA ASN A 372 24.61 21.99 -56.57
C ASN A 372 23.99 23.05 -57.50
N ALA A 373 22.94 23.75 -57.06
CA ALA A 373 22.36 24.87 -57.79
C ALA A 373 23.28 26.11 -57.80
N SER A 374 23.98 26.40 -56.69
CA SER A 374 24.95 27.51 -56.58
C SER A 374 26.09 27.33 -57.59
N GLN A 375 26.67 26.13 -57.65
CA GLN A 375 27.73 25.76 -58.59
C GLN A 375 27.25 25.79 -60.03
N THR A 376 26.02 25.33 -60.31
CA THR A 376 25.41 25.42 -61.64
C THR A 376 25.20 26.88 -62.08
N ARG A 377 24.76 27.75 -61.16
CA ARG A 377 24.61 29.20 -61.43
C ARG A 377 25.96 29.86 -61.71
N SER A 378 26.99 29.56 -60.92
CA SER A 378 28.37 30.04 -61.14
C SER A 378 28.94 29.59 -62.49
N GLN A 379 28.68 28.34 -62.90
CA GLN A 379 29.05 27.87 -64.24
C GLN A 379 28.32 28.65 -65.35
N LEU A 380 27.01 28.89 -65.22
CA LEU A 380 26.24 29.70 -66.16
C LEU A 380 26.70 31.16 -66.22
N GLU A 381 26.99 31.79 -65.07
CA GLU A 381 27.58 33.13 -64.98
C GLU A 381 28.93 33.20 -65.71
N SER A 382 29.78 32.18 -65.56
CA SER A 382 31.07 32.09 -66.28
C SER A 382 30.90 31.95 -67.80
N GLN A 383 29.90 31.19 -68.25
CA GLN A 383 29.58 31.02 -69.67
C GLN A 383 28.99 32.29 -70.27
N LEU A 384 28.09 32.97 -69.55
CA LEU A 384 27.49 34.24 -69.96
C LEU A 384 28.55 35.34 -70.08
N ASN A 385 29.44 35.47 -69.09
CA ASN A 385 30.55 36.43 -69.15
C ASN A 385 31.52 36.14 -70.31
N SER A 386 31.77 34.87 -70.62
CA SER A 386 32.55 34.46 -71.80
C SER A 386 31.85 34.84 -73.12
N GLN A 387 30.54 34.62 -73.24
CA GLN A 387 29.75 35.02 -74.40
C GLN A 387 29.66 36.54 -74.56
N LEU A 388 29.45 37.29 -73.48
CA LEU A 388 29.46 38.76 -73.48
C LEU A 388 30.82 39.30 -73.90
N SER A 389 31.92 38.70 -73.44
CA SER A 389 33.26 39.07 -73.90
C SER A 389 33.47 38.76 -75.39
N GLN A 390 32.98 37.62 -75.90
CA GLN A 390 33.05 37.30 -77.33
C GLN A 390 32.23 38.28 -78.18
N LEU A 391 31.02 38.62 -77.75
CA LEU A 391 30.16 39.62 -78.40
C LEU A 391 30.79 41.01 -78.39
N GLN A 392 31.38 41.43 -77.26
CA GLN A 392 32.06 42.72 -77.16
C GLN A 392 33.27 42.78 -78.12
N ASN A 393 34.11 41.75 -78.16
CA ASN A 393 35.22 41.68 -79.13
C ASN A 393 34.71 41.72 -80.59
N GLN A 394 33.58 41.08 -80.91
CA GLN A 394 32.97 41.15 -82.24
C GLN A 394 32.43 42.55 -82.57
N ILE A 395 31.84 43.25 -81.60
CA ILE A 395 31.40 44.64 -81.74
C ILE A 395 32.62 45.54 -81.99
N ASP A 396 33.68 45.38 -81.20
CA ASP A 396 34.91 46.18 -81.34
C ASP A 396 35.65 45.89 -82.65
N GLU A 397 35.77 44.64 -83.09
CA GLU A 397 36.31 44.29 -84.42
C GLU A 397 35.47 44.92 -85.54
N THR A 398 34.15 44.85 -85.46
CA THR A 398 33.23 45.40 -86.47
C THR A 398 33.29 46.93 -86.50
N ALA A 399 33.36 47.58 -85.33
CA ALA A 399 33.52 49.02 -85.20
C ALA A 399 34.86 49.50 -85.80
N ASN A 400 35.97 48.82 -85.49
CA ASN A 400 37.28 49.15 -86.06
C ASN A 400 37.35 48.93 -87.58
N GLN A 401 36.71 47.87 -88.11
CA GLN A 401 36.58 47.65 -89.55
C GLN A 401 35.79 48.78 -90.23
N ASN A 402 34.62 49.13 -89.70
CA ASN A 402 33.78 50.22 -90.21
C ASN A 402 34.50 51.58 -90.13
N GLN A 403 35.19 51.88 -89.03
CA GLN A 403 35.99 53.10 -88.88
C GLN A 403 37.11 53.16 -89.91
N THR A 404 37.83 52.06 -90.15
CA THR A 404 38.91 51.99 -91.14
C THR A 404 38.38 52.21 -92.56
N GLN A 405 37.22 51.64 -92.88
CA GLN A 405 36.55 51.80 -94.19
C GLN A 405 36.03 53.24 -94.41
N LEU A 406 35.43 53.85 -93.39
CA LEU A 406 35.03 55.26 -93.42
C LEU A 406 36.25 56.18 -93.59
N GLN A 407 37.35 55.90 -92.89
CA GLN A 407 38.59 56.68 -93.00
C GLN A 407 39.15 56.66 -94.44
N SER A 408 39.10 55.51 -95.14
CA SER A 408 39.53 55.46 -96.54
C SER A 408 38.60 56.23 -97.48
N GLN A 409 37.28 56.20 -97.24
CA GLN A 409 36.31 56.98 -98.02
C GLN A 409 36.49 58.49 -97.82
N ILE A 410 36.80 58.93 -96.61
CA ILE A 410 37.13 60.33 -96.30
C ILE A 410 38.38 60.76 -97.09
N SER A 411 39.46 59.98 -97.06
CA SER A 411 40.69 60.32 -97.81
C SER A 411 40.51 60.32 -99.34
N GLU A 412 39.60 59.49 -99.88
CA GLU A 412 39.24 59.52 -101.30
C GLU A 412 38.43 60.79 -101.68
N LEU A 413 37.56 61.26 -100.78
CA LEU A 413 36.82 62.52 -100.94
C LEU A 413 37.71 63.77 -100.77
N GLU A 414 38.66 63.75 -99.84
CA GLU A 414 39.65 64.82 -99.65
C GLU A 414 40.50 65.03 -100.91
N GLN A 415 40.91 63.94 -101.57
CA GLN A 415 41.66 64.00 -102.83
C GLN A 415 40.82 64.61 -103.99
N GLN A 416 39.51 64.44 -103.99
CA GLN A 416 38.61 65.10 -104.94
C GLN A 416 38.46 66.60 -104.63
N LEU A 417 38.36 66.96 -103.34
CA LEU A 417 38.18 68.33 -102.87
C LEU A 417 39.36 69.26 -103.24
N GLU A 418 40.60 68.76 -103.14
CA GLU A 418 41.81 69.51 -103.51
C GLU A 418 41.77 70.00 -104.97
N SER A 419 41.17 69.23 -105.88
CA SER A 419 41.03 69.60 -107.29
C SER A 419 40.10 70.79 -107.52
N ALA A 420 39.12 71.01 -106.63
CA ALA A 420 38.18 72.13 -106.70
C ALA A 420 38.75 73.42 -106.08
N GLY A 421 39.77 73.32 -105.22
CA GLY A 421 40.34 74.44 -104.47
C GLY A 421 40.88 75.58 -105.34
N GLN A 422 41.42 75.26 -106.53
CA GLN A 422 42.05 76.25 -107.42
C GLN A 422 41.06 77.31 -107.93
N ILE A 423 39.78 76.96 -108.10
CA ILE A 423 38.72 77.86 -108.61
C ILE A 423 38.30 78.91 -107.56
N ARG A 424 38.50 78.64 -106.26
CA ARG A 424 37.93 79.45 -105.17
C ARG A 424 38.66 80.77 -104.90
N SER A 425 39.81 81.02 -105.53
CA SER A 425 40.69 82.15 -105.19
C SER A 425 40.20 83.52 -105.69
N GLU A 426 39.49 83.59 -106.82
CA GLU A 426 39.05 84.87 -107.43
C GLU A 426 37.83 85.49 -106.72
N LEU A 427 36.97 84.67 -106.09
CA LEU A 427 35.70 85.11 -105.49
C LEU A 427 35.86 85.87 -104.15
N ALA A 428 37.00 85.71 -103.47
CA ALA A 428 37.22 86.20 -102.11
C ALA A 428 37.23 87.74 -101.95
N SER A 429 37.29 88.50 -103.05
CA SER A 429 37.34 89.97 -103.01
C SER A 429 35.99 90.65 -102.71
N GLN A 430 34.86 89.93 -102.82
CA GLN A 430 33.52 90.51 -102.67
C GLN A 430 32.93 90.42 -101.24
N LEU A 431 33.43 89.51 -100.40
CA LEU A 431 32.79 89.13 -99.13
C LEU A 431 32.90 90.18 -98.01
N ASN A 432 33.75 91.20 -98.17
CA ASN A 432 34.10 92.16 -97.11
C ASN A 432 32.99 93.19 -96.76
N SER A 433 31.73 92.87 -97.08
CA SER A 433 30.54 93.68 -96.76
C SER A 433 29.57 93.00 -95.78
N GLU A 434 29.70 91.69 -95.54
CA GLU A 434 28.75 90.91 -94.72
C GLU A 434 29.11 90.89 -93.22
N LEU A 435 30.35 91.28 -92.88
CA LEU A 435 30.92 91.22 -91.52
C LEU A 435 30.20 92.06 -90.46
N TRP A 436 29.30 92.97 -90.85
CA TRP A 436 28.57 93.82 -89.90
C TRP A 436 27.39 93.09 -89.22
N GLU A 437 26.76 92.14 -89.90
CA GLU A 437 25.52 91.50 -89.42
C GLU A 437 25.79 90.41 -88.35
N LEU A 438 26.98 89.77 -88.40
CA LEU A 438 27.40 88.79 -87.39
C LEU A 438 27.53 89.37 -85.97
N GLN A 439 27.82 90.67 -85.82
CA GLN A 439 28.16 91.23 -84.50
C GLN A 439 26.96 91.22 -83.54
N ASN A 440 25.73 91.37 -84.04
CA ASN A 440 24.51 91.28 -83.22
C ASN A 440 24.20 89.86 -82.72
N GLN A 441 24.71 88.81 -83.38
CA GLN A 441 24.42 87.43 -82.98
C GLN A 441 25.26 86.99 -81.76
N ILE A 442 26.46 87.55 -81.61
CA ILE A 442 27.39 87.25 -80.51
C ILE A 442 26.84 87.73 -79.16
N GLU A 443 26.15 88.87 -79.13
CA GLU A 443 25.64 89.45 -77.88
C GLU A 443 24.51 88.61 -77.27
N THR A 444 23.70 87.93 -78.09
CA THR A 444 22.68 86.96 -77.65
C THR A 444 23.30 85.70 -77.04
N ALA A 445 24.41 85.20 -77.58
CA ALA A 445 25.08 83.99 -77.07
C ALA A 445 25.61 84.16 -75.63
N ASN A 446 26.14 85.35 -75.32
CA ASN A 446 26.67 85.67 -73.98
C ASN A 446 25.58 85.65 -72.88
N GLN A 447 24.32 85.95 -73.23
CA GLN A 447 23.20 85.89 -72.29
C GLN A 447 22.88 84.43 -71.91
N ASN A 448 22.85 83.52 -72.89
CA ASN A 448 22.62 82.09 -72.66
C ASN A 448 23.76 81.45 -71.84
N GLN A 449 25.02 81.84 -72.07
CA GLN A 449 26.15 81.40 -71.24
C GLN A 449 25.95 81.76 -69.76
N THR A 450 25.48 82.98 -69.49
CA THR A 450 25.24 83.46 -68.12
C THR A 450 24.13 82.64 -67.42
N GLN A 451 23.10 82.21 -68.15
CA GLN A 451 22.03 81.37 -67.62
C GLN A 451 22.50 79.95 -67.30
N LEU A 452 23.32 79.35 -68.17
CA LEU A 452 23.94 78.03 -67.91
C LEU A 452 24.89 78.06 -66.70
N GLN A 453 25.65 79.15 -66.53
CA GLN A 453 26.54 79.35 -65.38
C GLN A 453 25.76 79.31 -64.04
N SER A 454 24.53 79.84 -64.01
CA SER A 454 23.64 79.78 -62.84
C SER A 454 23.18 78.34 -62.55
N GLN A 455 22.78 77.59 -63.58
CA GLN A 455 22.31 76.21 -63.42
C GLN A 455 23.42 75.26 -62.94
N ILE A 456 24.66 75.50 -63.36
CA ILE A 456 25.82 74.75 -62.86
C ILE A 456 26.02 75.04 -61.36
N SER A 457 25.97 76.31 -60.93
CA SER A 457 26.11 76.68 -59.51
C SER A 457 25.02 76.07 -58.61
N ASP A 458 23.77 75.99 -59.09
CA ASP A 458 22.67 75.35 -58.34
C ASP A 458 22.89 73.83 -58.22
N LEU A 459 23.40 73.18 -59.27
CA LEU A 459 23.71 71.75 -59.27
C LEU A 459 24.94 71.41 -58.40
N GLU A 460 25.98 72.25 -58.41
CA GLU A 460 27.14 72.13 -57.52
C GLU A 460 26.70 72.21 -56.04
N GLN A 461 25.81 73.15 -55.70
CA GLN A 461 25.27 73.27 -54.34
C GLN A 461 24.37 72.09 -53.94
N GLN A 462 23.59 71.52 -54.87
CA GLN A 462 22.82 70.30 -54.62
C GLN A 462 23.74 69.09 -54.40
N LEU A 463 24.84 68.98 -55.15
CA LEU A 463 25.82 67.89 -55.00
C LEU A 463 26.53 67.96 -53.64
N GLU A 464 26.90 69.16 -53.17
CA GLU A 464 27.54 69.32 -51.85
C GLU A 464 26.56 69.02 -50.71
N ASN A 465 25.30 69.45 -50.80
CA ASN A 465 24.25 69.07 -49.83
C ASN A 465 24.05 67.55 -49.79
N ALA A 466 24.04 66.86 -50.94
CA ALA A 466 23.95 65.40 -51.00
C ALA A 466 25.19 64.72 -50.40
N GLY A 467 26.38 65.31 -50.58
CA GLY A 467 27.63 64.86 -49.94
C GLY A 467 27.59 64.96 -48.42
N GLN A 468 27.08 66.08 -47.88
CA GLN A 468 26.91 66.27 -46.44
C GLN A 468 25.94 65.22 -45.85
N ILE A 469 24.76 65.05 -46.45
CA ILE A 469 23.77 64.03 -46.04
C ILE A 469 24.40 62.63 -46.07
N ARG A 470 25.18 62.30 -47.10
CA ARG A 470 25.84 60.98 -47.19
C ARG A 470 26.85 60.77 -46.06
N SER A 471 27.65 61.78 -45.71
CA SER A 471 28.62 61.70 -44.62
C SER A 471 27.96 61.55 -43.24
N GLU A 472 26.80 62.19 -43.05
CA GLU A 472 26.03 62.11 -41.81
C GLU A 472 25.35 60.74 -41.65
N LEU A 473 24.88 60.16 -42.77
CA LEU A 473 24.36 58.79 -42.82
C LEU A 473 25.46 57.72 -42.62
N GLU A 474 26.64 57.91 -43.24
CA GLU A 474 27.83 57.07 -43.00
C GLU A 474 28.27 57.13 -41.52
N SER A 475 28.17 58.30 -40.87
CA SER A 475 28.47 58.45 -39.44
C SER A 475 27.46 57.70 -38.56
N GLN A 476 26.16 57.80 -38.85
CA GLN A 476 25.12 57.09 -38.10
C GLN A 476 25.23 55.56 -38.25
N LEU A 477 25.46 55.08 -39.47
CA LEU A 477 25.62 53.65 -39.76
C LEU A 477 26.83 53.06 -39.04
N ASN A 478 27.98 53.75 -39.04
CA ASN A 478 29.17 53.31 -38.31
C ASN A 478 28.95 53.30 -36.78
N SER A 479 28.18 54.24 -36.23
CA SER A 479 27.80 54.24 -34.81
C SER A 479 26.97 53.00 -34.46
N GLN A 480 25.94 52.69 -35.25
CA GLN A 480 25.07 51.54 -35.03
C GLN A 480 25.82 50.20 -35.18
N LEU A 481 26.71 50.09 -36.18
CA LEU A 481 27.56 48.91 -36.37
C LEU A 481 28.49 48.67 -35.17
N SER A 482 29.08 49.73 -34.61
CA SER A 482 29.95 49.62 -33.43
C SER A 482 29.17 49.24 -32.17
N GLU A 483 27.94 49.73 -32.01
CA GLU A 483 27.07 49.38 -30.88
C GLU A 483 26.60 47.91 -30.97
N LEU A 484 26.19 47.45 -32.16
CA LEU A 484 25.90 46.03 -32.45
C LEU A 484 27.11 45.12 -32.20
N GLN A 485 28.32 45.53 -32.59
CA GLN A 485 29.54 44.76 -32.32
C GLN A 485 29.78 44.58 -30.81
N ASN A 486 29.63 45.64 -30.00
CA ASN A 486 29.77 45.54 -28.55
C ASN A 486 28.70 44.64 -27.92
N GLN A 487 27.45 44.67 -28.43
CA GLN A 487 26.37 43.78 -27.97
C GLN A 487 26.68 42.31 -28.31
N ILE A 488 27.15 42.02 -29.52
CA ILE A 488 27.57 40.67 -29.95
C ILE A 488 28.76 40.17 -29.11
N GLU A 489 29.76 41.01 -28.85
CA GLU A 489 30.92 40.62 -28.04
C GLU A 489 30.52 40.35 -26.58
N THR A 490 29.59 41.13 -26.02
CA THR A 490 29.00 40.89 -24.69
C THR A 490 28.20 39.58 -24.66
N ALA A 491 27.41 39.29 -25.70
CA ALA A 491 26.66 38.04 -25.81
C ALA A 491 27.59 36.81 -25.89
N ASN A 492 28.69 36.90 -26.66
CA ASN A 492 29.69 35.84 -26.75
C ASN A 492 30.42 35.59 -25.41
N GLN A 493 30.71 36.65 -24.64
CA GLN A 493 31.28 36.52 -23.29
C GLN A 493 30.28 35.81 -22.34
N ASN A 494 29.02 36.21 -22.35
CA ASN A 494 27.96 35.56 -21.56
C ASN A 494 27.76 34.08 -21.97
N GLN A 495 27.75 33.77 -23.26
CA GLN A 495 27.70 32.39 -23.75
C GLN A 495 28.88 31.56 -23.24
N THR A 496 30.10 32.11 -23.30
CA THR A 496 31.31 31.43 -22.81
C THR A 496 31.24 31.17 -21.29
N GLN A 497 30.70 32.11 -20.52
CA GLN A 497 30.51 31.95 -19.08
C GLN A 497 29.45 30.89 -18.75
N LEU A 498 28.32 30.86 -19.48
CA LEU A 498 27.29 29.82 -19.34
C LEU A 498 27.84 28.43 -19.74
N GLN A 499 28.65 28.35 -20.79
CA GLN A 499 29.32 27.11 -21.21
C GLN A 499 30.22 26.53 -20.09
N SER A 500 30.94 27.41 -19.37
CA SER A 500 31.74 27.03 -18.19
C SER A 500 30.85 26.51 -17.05
N GLN A 501 29.76 27.21 -16.73
CA GLN A 501 28.86 26.83 -15.65
C GLN A 501 28.14 25.50 -15.92
N ILE A 502 27.75 25.24 -17.17
CA ILE A 502 27.20 23.95 -17.60
C ILE A 502 28.24 22.84 -17.37
N SER A 503 29.49 23.04 -17.79
CA SER A 503 30.53 22.01 -17.62
C SER A 503 30.89 21.76 -16.15
N ASP A 504 30.92 22.79 -15.29
CA ASP A 504 31.09 22.60 -13.84
C ASP A 504 29.93 21.81 -13.22
N LEU A 505 28.68 22.05 -13.65
CA LEU A 505 27.50 21.31 -13.19
C LEU A 505 27.48 19.86 -13.71
N GLU A 506 27.89 19.60 -14.95
CA GLU A 506 28.05 18.25 -15.51
C GLU A 506 29.07 17.44 -14.70
N ASN A 507 30.24 18.03 -14.38
CA ASN A 507 31.26 17.39 -13.54
C ASN A 507 30.77 17.13 -12.10
N GLN A 508 29.98 18.04 -11.53
CA GLN A 508 29.35 17.83 -10.22
C GLN A 508 28.33 16.69 -10.25
N LEU A 509 27.48 16.63 -11.28
CA LEU A 509 26.48 15.59 -11.46
C LEU A 509 27.13 14.20 -11.65
N GLU A 510 28.17 14.10 -12.48
CA GLU A 510 28.98 12.90 -12.66
C GLU A 510 29.56 12.41 -11.31
N SER A 511 30.15 13.32 -10.52
CA SER A 511 30.68 12.99 -9.18
C SER A 511 29.60 12.53 -8.19
N GLY A 512 28.40 13.12 -8.27
CA GLY A 512 27.23 12.75 -7.47
C GLY A 512 26.70 11.37 -7.82
N LEU A 513 26.61 11.04 -9.11
CA LEU A 513 26.19 9.73 -9.62
C LEU A 513 27.19 8.63 -9.23
N GLN A 514 28.49 8.89 -9.35
CA GLN A 514 29.52 7.95 -8.88
C GLN A 514 29.41 7.71 -7.37
N THR A 515 29.24 8.77 -6.57
CA THR A 515 29.03 8.67 -5.11
C THR A 515 27.77 7.90 -4.77
N ARG A 516 26.66 8.10 -5.50
CA ARG A 516 25.41 7.35 -5.32
C ARG A 516 25.60 5.85 -5.59
N SER A 517 26.30 5.48 -6.66
CA SER A 517 26.58 4.07 -6.98
C SER A 517 27.45 3.38 -5.92
N GLN A 518 28.36 4.12 -5.27
CA GLN A 518 29.17 3.61 -4.16
C GLN A 518 28.30 3.39 -2.90
N LEU A 519 27.37 4.30 -2.60
CA LEU A 519 26.40 4.11 -1.52
C LEU A 519 25.45 2.92 -1.79
N GLU A 520 24.92 2.80 -3.01
CA GLU A 520 24.08 1.66 -3.41
C GLU A 520 24.84 0.32 -3.27
N SER A 521 26.11 0.28 -3.65
CA SER A 521 26.98 -0.88 -3.48
C SER A 521 27.19 -1.24 -2.00
N GLN A 522 27.47 -0.25 -1.15
CA GLN A 522 27.65 -0.44 0.30
C GLN A 522 26.35 -0.88 0.99
N LEU A 523 25.22 -0.25 0.66
CA LEU A 523 23.91 -0.57 1.22
C LEU A 523 23.47 -1.99 0.83
N ASN A 524 23.67 -2.40 -0.43
CA ASN A 524 23.37 -3.77 -0.87
C ASN A 524 24.27 -4.80 -0.17
N SER A 525 25.54 -4.47 0.11
CA SER A 525 26.42 -5.34 0.90
C SER A 525 25.93 -5.48 2.35
N GLN A 526 25.51 -4.38 2.98
CA GLN A 526 24.99 -4.40 4.35
C GLN A 526 23.64 -5.13 4.46
N LEU A 527 22.74 -4.94 3.49
CA LEU A 527 21.46 -5.66 3.42
C LEU A 527 21.69 -7.17 3.26
N SER A 528 22.64 -7.58 2.43
CA SER A 528 23.00 -9.00 2.28
C SER A 528 23.60 -9.58 3.57
N GLU A 529 24.46 -8.84 4.28
CA GLU A 529 25.02 -9.29 5.56
C GLU A 529 23.94 -9.39 6.66
N LEU A 530 23.02 -8.42 6.73
CA LEU A 530 21.83 -8.47 7.60
C LEU A 530 20.90 -9.64 7.27
N GLN A 531 20.67 -9.94 5.99
CA GLN A 531 19.87 -11.11 5.58
C GLN A 531 20.49 -12.43 6.05
N ASN A 532 21.80 -12.61 5.89
CA ASN A 532 22.51 -13.80 6.40
C ASN A 532 22.43 -13.90 7.94
N GLN A 533 22.50 -12.76 8.66
CA GLN A 533 22.33 -12.73 10.11
C GLN A 533 20.90 -13.10 10.56
N ILE A 534 19.88 -12.63 9.84
CA ILE A 534 18.48 -12.97 10.09
C ILE A 534 18.21 -14.45 9.79
N GLU A 535 18.76 -14.99 8.69
CA GLU A 535 18.65 -16.42 8.35
C GLU A 535 19.30 -17.28 9.43
N THR A 536 20.52 -16.92 9.87
CA THR A 536 21.20 -17.57 10.99
C THR A 536 20.38 -17.48 12.30
N ALA A 537 19.73 -16.35 12.57
CA ALA A 537 18.88 -16.19 13.75
C ALA A 537 17.63 -17.09 13.69
N ASN A 538 17.02 -17.22 12.50
CA ASN A 538 15.86 -18.09 12.27
C ASN A 538 16.22 -19.59 12.39
N GLU A 539 17.41 -20.01 11.94
CA GLU A 539 17.92 -21.37 12.17
C GLU A 539 18.08 -21.65 13.68
N ASN A 540 18.71 -20.73 14.42
CA ASN A 540 18.87 -20.84 15.87
C ASN A 540 17.52 -20.84 16.61
N GLN A 541 16.56 -20.01 16.21
CA GLN A 541 15.20 -20.01 16.75
C GLN A 541 14.51 -21.36 16.51
N THR A 542 14.64 -21.92 15.30
CA THR A 542 14.08 -23.24 14.95
C THR A 542 14.71 -24.35 15.80
N GLN A 543 16.02 -24.30 16.03
CA GLN A 543 16.72 -25.26 16.89
C GLN A 543 16.29 -25.15 18.36
N LEU A 544 16.12 -23.92 18.88
CA LEU A 544 15.59 -23.67 20.23
C LEU A 544 14.13 -24.14 20.36
N GLN A 545 13.28 -23.91 19.37
CA GLN A 545 11.89 -24.37 19.36
C GLN A 545 11.80 -25.90 19.40
N SER A 546 12.72 -26.60 18.72
CA SER A 546 12.85 -28.06 18.80
C SER A 546 13.27 -28.53 20.20
N GLN A 547 14.23 -27.85 20.84
CA GLN A 547 14.67 -28.17 22.20
C GLN A 547 13.58 -27.90 23.25
N ILE A 548 12.79 -26.83 23.09
CA ILE A 548 11.63 -26.53 23.93
C ILE A 548 10.60 -27.67 23.79
N SER A 549 10.25 -28.06 22.56
CA SER A 549 9.29 -29.15 22.29
C SER A 549 9.75 -30.49 22.90
N GLU A 550 11.05 -30.80 22.83
CA GLU A 550 11.62 -32.02 23.42
C GLU A 550 11.62 -31.97 24.97
N LEU A 551 11.89 -30.81 25.57
CA LEU A 551 11.80 -30.60 27.02
C LEU A 551 10.35 -30.62 27.54
N GLU A 552 9.40 -30.07 26.79
CA GLU A 552 7.97 -30.15 27.09
C GLU A 552 7.48 -31.60 27.04
N GLN A 553 7.90 -32.38 26.03
CA GLN A 553 7.58 -33.81 25.97
C GLN A 553 8.23 -34.59 27.13
N GLN A 554 9.46 -34.27 27.55
CA GLN A 554 10.08 -34.87 28.73
C GLN A 554 9.35 -34.49 30.04
N LEU A 555 8.92 -33.23 30.18
CA LEU A 555 8.15 -32.75 31.32
C LEU A 555 6.79 -33.44 31.40
N GLU A 556 6.11 -33.64 30.27
CA GLU A 556 4.82 -34.33 30.23
C GLU A 556 4.94 -35.83 30.52
N ASN A 557 5.96 -36.51 29.98
CA ASN A 557 6.28 -37.88 30.37
C ASN A 557 6.55 -38.02 31.89
N ALA A 558 7.22 -37.03 32.50
CA ALA A 558 7.42 -36.98 33.95
C ALA A 558 6.13 -36.66 34.73
N SER A 559 5.25 -35.82 34.18
CA SER A 559 3.92 -35.51 34.71
C SER A 559 3.04 -36.78 34.78
N GLN A 560 2.98 -37.52 33.69
CA GLN A 560 2.25 -38.79 33.59
C GLN A 560 2.84 -39.86 34.51
N THR A 561 4.17 -39.99 34.55
CA THR A 561 4.86 -40.92 35.47
C THR A 561 4.53 -40.59 36.93
N ARG A 562 4.53 -39.30 37.32
CA ARG A 562 4.14 -38.85 38.66
C ARG A 562 2.67 -39.15 38.96
N SER A 563 1.78 -39.00 37.99
CA SER A 563 0.34 -39.33 38.12
C SER A 563 0.13 -40.84 38.32
N GLN A 564 0.82 -41.69 37.57
CA GLN A 564 0.82 -43.14 37.75
C GLN A 564 1.37 -43.56 39.11
N LEU A 565 2.44 -42.92 39.59
CA LEU A 565 3.00 -43.21 40.91
C LEU A 565 2.05 -42.78 42.04
N ALA A 566 1.33 -41.67 41.88
CA ALA A 566 0.32 -41.22 42.83
C ALA A 566 -0.91 -42.15 42.87
N SER A 567 -1.38 -42.66 41.73
CA SER A 567 -2.49 -43.62 41.71
C SER A 567 -2.11 -44.97 42.30
N GLN A 568 -0.87 -45.44 42.07
CA GLN A 568 -0.30 -46.61 42.76
C GLN A 568 -0.18 -46.40 44.28
N LEU A 569 0.26 -45.22 44.72
CA LEU A 569 0.36 -44.92 46.15
C LEU A 569 -1.03 -44.90 46.82
N ASN A 570 -2.03 -44.30 46.17
CA ASN A 570 -3.41 -44.27 46.67
C ASN A 570 -4.04 -45.67 46.72
N SER A 571 -3.75 -46.55 45.74
CA SER A 571 -4.25 -47.93 45.77
C SER A 571 -3.59 -48.74 46.88
N GLN A 572 -2.28 -48.60 47.09
CA GLN A 572 -1.56 -49.21 48.21
C GLN A 572 -2.04 -48.70 49.58
N GLN A 573 -2.31 -47.39 49.72
CA GLN A 573 -2.89 -46.83 50.95
C GLN A 573 -4.29 -47.41 51.22
N SER A 574 -5.13 -47.51 50.18
CA SER A 574 -6.46 -48.11 50.29
C SER A 574 -6.41 -49.59 50.68
N GLU A 575 -5.47 -50.35 50.10
CA GLU A 575 -5.25 -51.76 50.45
C GLU A 575 -4.73 -51.92 51.89
N LEU A 576 -3.77 -51.09 52.32
CA LEU A 576 -3.29 -51.08 53.71
C LEU A 576 -4.40 -50.72 54.70
N GLN A 577 -5.26 -49.76 54.35
CA GLN A 577 -6.39 -49.34 55.18
C GLN A 577 -7.44 -50.44 55.31
N ASN A 578 -7.76 -51.15 54.23
CA ASN A 578 -8.61 -52.34 54.27
C ASN A 578 -7.99 -53.47 55.11
N GLN A 579 -6.67 -53.67 55.06
CA GLN A 579 -5.96 -54.64 55.91
C GLN A 579 -6.01 -54.24 57.40
N ILE A 580 -5.85 -52.95 57.71
CA ILE A 580 -5.97 -52.41 59.07
C ILE A 580 -7.41 -52.57 59.60
N GLU A 581 -8.42 -52.27 58.79
CA GLU A 581 -9.82 -52.44 59.17
C GLU A 581 -10.16 -53.93 59.40
N THR A 582 -9.68 -54.82 58.53
CA THR A 582 -9.80 -56.28 58.71
C THR A 582 -9.10 -56.74 60.00
N ALA A 583 -7.91 -56.21 60.31
CA ALA A 583 -7.21 -56.51 61.55
C ALA A 583 -7.96 -56.01 62.79
N ASN A 584 -8.57 -54.82 62.73
CA ASN A 584 -9.41 -54.28 63.81
C ASN A 584 -10.67 -55.13 64.01
N GLN A 585 -11.35 -55.56 62.95
CA GLN A 585 -12.50 -56.47 63.03
C GLN A 585 -12.11 -57.82 63.67
N ASN A 586 -10.98 -58.40 63.25
CA ASN A 586 -10.44 -59.62 63.85
C ASN A 586 -10.07 -59.42 65.34
N GLN A 587 -9.50 -58.27 65.72
CA GLN A 587 -9.22 -57.93 67.11
C GLN A 587 -10.51 -57.82 67.93
N THR A 588 -11.55 -57.17 67.41
CA THR A 588 -12.86 -57.09 68.08
C THR A 588 -13.50 -58.47 68.24
N GLN A 589 -13.39 -59.34 67.23
CA GLN A 589 -13.88 -60.72 67.31
C GLN A 589 -13.10 -61.55 68.34
N LEU A 590 -11.77 -61.39 68.43
CA LEU A 590 -10.95 -62.02 69.46
C LEU A 590 -11.27 -61.49 70.87
N GLN A 591 -11.56 -60.20 71.03
CA GLN A 591 -12.01 -59.62 72.30
C GLN A 591 -13.38 -60.19 72.73
N SER A 592 -14.32 -60.37 71.79
CA SER A 592 -15.58 -61.09 72.04
C SER A 592 -15.33 -62.52 72.50
N GLN A 593 -14.47 -63.27 71.81
CA GLN A 593 -14.15 -64.65 72.17
C GLN A 593 -13.46 -64.76 73.54
N VAL A 594 -12.61 -63.80 73.91
CA VAL A 594 -12.02 -63.73 75.25
C VAL A 594 -13.09 -63.46 76.31
N ALA A 595 -14.02 -62.53 76.09
CA ALA A 595 -15.12 -62.26 77.01
C ALA A 595 -16.05 -63.47 77.20
N ASP A 596 -16.40 -64.17 76.11
CA ASP A 596 -17.17 -65.42 76.17
C ASP A 596 -16.42 -66.53 76.93
N LEU A 597 -15.09 -66.63 76.73
CA LEU A 597 -14.24 -67.59 77.46
C LEU A 597 -14.10 -67.23 78.95
N GLU A 598 -14.03 -65.96 79.31
CA GLU A 598 -14.04 -65.48 80.70
C GLU A 598 -15.38 -65.78 81.38
N GLN A 599 -16.51 -65.51 80.70
CA GLN A 599 -17.84 -65.89 81.19
C GLN A 599 -17.99 -67.41 81.35
N HIS A 600 -17.46 -68.19 80.41
CA HIS A 600 -17.41 -69.64 80.55
C HIS A 600 -16.54 -70.08 81.73
N LEU A 601 -15.37 -69.45 81.94
CA LEU A 601 -14.48 -69.76 83.06
C LEU A 601 -15.17 -69.49 84.41
N GLU A 602 -15.88 -68.37 84.54
CA GLU A 602 -16.68 -68.03 85.71
C GLU A 602 -17.81 -69.05 85.96
N SER A 603 -18.51 -69.48 84.89
CA SER A 603 -19.53 -70.54 84.97
C SER A 603 -18.95 -71.89 85.43
N VAL A 604 -17.70 -72.20 85.03
CA VAL A 604 -16.97 -73.40 85.46
C VAL A 604 -16.49 -73.28 86.91
N TYR A 605 -16.10 -72.08 87.37
CA TYR A 605 -15.78 -71.86 88.79
C TYR A 605 -17.00 -72.00 89.69
N LEU A 606 -18.15 -71.45 89.29
CA LEU A 606 -19.43 -71.62 89.97
C LEU A 606 -19.85 -73.10 90.00
N GLY A 607 -19.86 -73.77 88.84
CA GLY A 607 -20.19 -75.20 88.75
C GLY A 607 -19.24 -76.10 89.55
N ARG A 608 -17.95 -75.75 89.63
CA ARG A 608 -16.98 -76.45 90.49
C ARG A 608 -17.26 -76.24 91.98
N ALA A 609 -17.65 -75.03 92.39
CA ALA A 609 -18.04 -74.74 93.78
C ALA A 609 -19.31 -75.51 94.18
N GLU A 610 -20.29 -75.61 93.28
CA GLU A 610 -21.50 -76.40 93.49
C GLU A 610 -21.17 -77.91 93.56
N LEU A 611 -20.38 -78.43 92.63
CA LEU A 611 -19.86 -79.81 92.68
C LEU A 611 -19.09 -80.11 93.97
N GLN A 612 -18.33 -79.14 94.51
CA GLN A 612 -17.65 -79.29 95.79
C GLN A 612 -18.63 -79.33 96.98
N SER A 613 -19.71 -78.54 96.95
CA SER A 613 -20.79 -78.59 97.94
C SER A 613 -21.57 -79.91 97.89
N GLN A 614 -21.87 -80.40 96.68
CA GLN A 614 -22.45 -81.72 96.45
C GLN A 614 -21.50 -82.84 96.92
N LEU A 615 -20.19 -82.72 96.68
CA LEU A 615 -19.18 -83.68 97.15
C LEU A 615 -19.07 -83.69 98.68
N GLU A 616 -19.13 -82.54 99.36
CA GLU A 616 -19.21 -82.53 100.83
C GLU A 616 -20.49 -83.18 101.34
N THR A 617 -21.64 -82.93 100.68
CA THR A 617 -22.93 -83.50 101.05
C THR A 617 -22.93 -85.02 100.88
N ALA A 618 -22.48 -85.51 99.72
CA ALA A 618 -22.26 -86.93 99.46
C ALA A 618 -21.21 -87.55 100.41
N ASN A 619 -20.24 -86.79 100.94
CA ASN A 619 -19.34 -87.27 101.98
C ASN A 619 -20.01 -87.35 103.36
N ARG A 620 -20.91 -86.42 103.71
CA ARG A 620 -21.74 -86.52 104.93
C ARG A 620 -22.69 -87.72 104.84
N GLU A 621 -23.33 -87.93 103.69
CA GLU A 621 -24.16 -89.10 103.40
C GLU A 621 -23.34 -90.40 103.43
N ARG A 622 -22.16 -90.43 102.81
CA ARG A 622 -21.24 -91.58 102.86
C ARG A 622 -20.76 -91.87 104.28
N SER A 623 -20.51 -90.86 105.12
CA SER A 623 -20.22 -91.05 106.54
C SER A 623 -21.43 -91.59 107.32
N HIS A 624 -22.65 -91.14 106.99
CA HIS A 624 -23.87 -91.68 107.59
C HIS A 624 -24.13 -93.14 107.15
N LEU A 625 -23.89 -93.47 105.88
CA LEU A 625 -23.95 -94.83 105.34
C LEU A 625 -22.84 -95.71 105.93
N TYR A 626 -21.65 -95.19 106.23
CA TYR A 626 -20.63 -95.95 106.99
C TYR A 626 -21.04 -96.19 108.44
N ALA A 627 -21.73 -95.25 109.09
CA ALA A 627 -22.29 -95.46 110.43
C ALA A 627 -23.41 -96.53 110.39
N GLN A 628 -24.33 -96.45 109.43
CA GLN A 628 -25.35 -97.47 109.18
C GLN A 628 -24.75 -98.82 108.81
N LEU A 629 -23.68 -98.88 108.01
CA LEU A 629 -22.97 -100.13 107.70
C LEU A 629 -22.25 -100.69 108.92
N SER A 630 -21.72 -99.86 109.81
CA SER A 630 -21.16 -100.31 111.10
C SER A 630 -22.24 -100.87 112.03
N GLU A 631 -23.41 -100.25 112.06
CA GLU A 631 -24.57 -100.72 112.82
C GLU A 631 -25.15 -102.01 112.23
N ILE A 632 -25.23 -102.12 110.90
CA ILE A 632 -25.58 -103.34 110.17
C ILE A 632 -24.51 -104.43 110.36
N GLN A 633 -23.21 -104.09 110.44
CA GLN A 633 -22.18 -105.07 110.78
C GLN A 633 -22.33 -105.57 112.21
N CYS A 634 -22.69 -104.73 113.18
CA CYS A 634 -23.03 -105.18 114.54
C CYS A 634 -24.28 -106.08 114.55
N GLN A 635 -25.29 -105.75 113.75
CA GLN A 635 -26.46 -106.61 113.53
C GLN A 635 -26.10 -107.93 112.82
N ILE A 636 -25.14 -107.92 111.88
CA ILE A 636 -24.62 -109.12 111.20
C ILE A 636 -23.75 -109.97 112.13
N GLU A 637 -22.94 -109.39 113.01
CA GLU A 637 -22.22 -110.15 114.05
C GLU A 637 -23.21 -110.79 115.04
N THR A 638 -24.25 -110.06 115.45
CA THR A 638 -25.36 -110.59 116.26
C THR A 638 -26.13 -111.69 115.51
N ALA A 639 -26.40 -111.48 114.21
CA ALA A 639 -27.05 -112.47 113.35
C ALA A 639 -26.16 -113.68 113.05
N ASN A 640 -24.84 -113.53 113.03
CA ASN A 640 -23.88 -114.63 112.88
C ASN A 640 -23.72 -115.43 114.18
N GLN A 641 -23.83 -114.80 115.36
CA GLN A 641 -23.96 -115.52 116.63
C GLN A 641 -25.27 -116.33 116.66
N ASN A 642 -26.39 -115.70 116.30
CA ASN A 642 -27.68 -116.38 116.14
C ASN A 642 -27.64 -117.47 115.04
N GLN A 643 -26.94 -117.24 113.92
CA GLN A 643 -26.75 -118.22 112.86
C GLN A 643 -25.91 -119.39 113.38
N THR A 644 -24.82 -119.16 114.11
CA THR A 644 -24.02 -120.25 114.70
C THR A 644 -24.88 -121.09 115.66
N GLN A 645 -25.79 -120.46 116.39
CA GLN A 645 -26.75 -121.12 117.29
C GLN A 645 -27.90 -121.83 116.56
N LEU A 646 -28.31 -121.35 115.39
CA LEU A 646 -29.23 -122.02 114.47
C LEU A 646 -28.55 -123.12 113.66
N GLN A 647 -27.26 -122.99 113.35
CA GLN A 647 -26.54 -123.90 112.47
C GLN A 647 -26.14 -125.19 113.21
N SER A 648 -26.02 -125.15 114.54
CA SER A 648 -26.02 -126.36 115.37
C SER A 648 -27.38 -127.08 115.40
N GLN A 649 -28.50 -126.36 115.23
CA GLN A 649 -29.85 -126.95 115.08
C GLN A 649 -30.10 -127.44 113.64
N VAL A 650 -29.55 -126.74 112.65
CA VAL A 650 -29.69 -127.07 111.23
C VAL A 650 -28.81 -128.27 110.86
N SER A 651 -27.61 -128.45 111.42
CA SER A 651 -26.88 -129.71 111.24
C SER A 651 -27.57 -130.94 111.86
N GLU A 652 -28.53 -130.75 112.77
CA GLU A 652 -29.40 -131.81 113.31
C GLU A 652 -30.65 -132.08 112.42
N LEU A 653 -30.91 -131.19 111.44
CA LEU A 653 -31.99 -131.27 110.44
C LEU A 653 -31.50 -131.57 109.01
N GLU A 654 -30.28 -131.16 108.63
CA GLU A 654 -29.65 -131.48 107.33
C GLU A 654 -29.41 -132.99 107.21
N HIS A 655 -29.12 -133.67 108.33
CA HIS A 655 -29.11 -135.13 108.41
C HIS A 655 -30.47 -135.76 107.99
N GLN A 656 -31.56 -135.01 108.00
CA GLN A 656 -32.91 -135.44 107.64
C GLN A 656 -33.36 -134.98 106.24
N LEU A 657 -32.62 -134.10 105.55
CA LEU A 657 -33.01 -133.53 104.24
C LEU A 657 -32.11 -133.91 103.06
N GLU A 658 -30.94 -134.52 103.30
CA GLU A 658 -30.04 -135.09 102.29
C GLU A 658 -30.70 -136.22 101.44
N THR A 659 -31.93 -136.62 101.76
CA THR A 659 -32.70 -137.69 101.09
C THR A 659 -33.67 -137.20 100.00
N VAL A 660 -33.58 -135.93 99.54
CA VAL A 660 -34.66 -135.21 98.82
C VAL A 660 -34.25 -134.77 97.38
N TYR A 661 -35.12 -134.04 96.66
CA TYR A 661 -35.15 -133.90 95.19
C TYR A 661 -33.98 -133.14 94.52
N GLN A 662 -33.03 -133.93 94.03
CA GLN A 662 -31.82 -133.60 93.25
C GLN A 662 -32.06 -133.09 91.79
N GLU A 663 -33.18 -132.42 91.46
CA GLU A 663 -33.78 -132.59 90.10
C GLU A 663 -34.09 -131.39 89.14
N ARG A 664 -33.98 -130.08 89.45
CA ARG A 664 -34.55 -129.03 88.52
C ARG A 664 -33.85 -127.67 88.28
N SER A 665 -33.78 -127.29 86.98
CA SER A 665 -33.40 -125.97 86.38
C SER A 665 -34.19 -125.78 85.02
N GLU A 666 -34.04 -124.85 84.04
CA GLU A 666 -33.16 -123.68 83.73
C GLU A 666 -33.73 -122.80 82.53
N LEU A 667 -32.94 -121.83 82.01
CA LEU A 667 -32.86 -121.25 80.62
C LEU A 667 -33.94 -120.27 79.94
N THR A 668 -33.60 -118.96 79.65
CA THR A 668 -33.33 -118.22 78.30
C THR A 668 -34.32 -117.23 77.42
N SER A 669 -33.88 -116.39 76.35
CA SER A 669 -34.52 -115.16 75.55
C SER A 669 -34.20 -114.92 73.96
N GLN A 670 -34.33 -113.87 72.99
CA GLN A 670 -34.48 -112.32 72.63
C GLN A 670 -34.85 -111.97 71.05
N LEU A 671 -34.90 -110.86 70.13
CA LEU A 671 -34.72 -109.34 69.72
C LEU A 671 -35.53 -108.85 68.34
N VAL A 672 -35.53 -107.80 67.37
CA VAL A 672 -34.89 -106.52 66.66
C VAL A 672 -35.96 -105.56 65.80
N GLU A 673 -35.96 -104.55 64.77
CA GLU A 673 -35.22 -103.54 63.78
C GLU A 673 -36.19 -102.44 62.98
N MET A 674 -36.14 -101.48 61.92
CA MET A 674 -35.33 -100.66 60.83
C MET A 674 -36.07 -99.39 60.01
N ARG A 675 -35.56 -98.53 58.97
CA ARG A 675 -36.20 -97.27 58.19
C ARG A 675 -35.59 -96.57 56.81
N ASN A 676 -36.22 -95.57 56.00
CA ASN A 676 -35.78 -94.80 54.67
C ASN A 676 -36.29 -93.26 54.20
N SER A 677 -36.10 -92.67 52.90
CA SER A 677 -36.10 -91.20 52.25
C SER A 677 -37.12 -90.69 51.03
N GLU A 678 -37.16 -89.65 50.04
CA GLU A 678 -36.43 -88.46 49.27
C GLU A 678 -37.27 -87.52 48.13
N SER A 679 -36.91 -86.27 47.51
CA SER A 679 -37.48 -85.49 46.23
C SER A 679 -36.98 -84.00 45.63
N LEU A 680 -37.50 -83.30 44.50
CA LEU A 680 -37.01 -81.98 43.72
C LEU A 680 -37.87 -81.10 42.57
N LYS A 681 -37.50 -79.81 42.04
CA LYS A 681 -37.68 -79.00 40.65
C LYS A 681 -38.36 -77.53 40.29
N GLU A 682 -38.26 -76.91 39.02
CA GLU A 682 -38.67 -75.50 38.43
C GLU A 682 -38.88 -75.30 36.83
N GLU A 683 -39.56 -74.25 36.19
CA GLU A 683 -39.52 -73.78 34.70
C GLU A 683 -40.27 -72.43 34.17
N SER A 684 -39.89 -71.82 32.99
CA SER A 684 -40.62 -70.90 31.96
C SER A 684 -40.87 -69.34 32.15
N SER A 685 -41.39 -68.43 31.23
CA SER A 685 -41.21 -67.92 29.79
C SER A 685 -42.08 -66.58 29.52
N SER A 686 -42.27 -65.74 28.43
CA SER A 686 -41.70 -65.34 27.07
C SER A 686 -42.50 -64.19 26.28
N GLU A 687 -41.93 -63.46 25.23
CA GLU A 687 -42.53 -62.58 24.10
C GLU A 687 -42.86 -61.02 24.30
N THR A 688 -43.12 -60.00 23.39
CA THR A 688 -43.33 -59.67 21.89
C THR A 688 -43.03 -58.13 21.46
N ALA A 689 -43.41 -57.53 20.28
CA ALA A 689 -43.00 -56.14 19.75
C ALA A 689 -43.93 -55.32 18.75
N VAL A 690 -43.72 -53.98 18.52
CA VAL A 690 -44.38 -53.04 17.51
C VAL A 690 -43.48 -51.84 17.06
N LEU A 691 -43.66 -51.27 15.84
CA LEU A 691 -42.96 -50.07 15.28
C LEU A 691 -43.61 -48.71 15.64
N LYS A 692 -42.77 -47.69 15.88
CA LYS A 692 -43.11 -46.28 16.13
C LYS A 692 -41.99 -45.39 15.54
N THR A 693 -42.20 -44.08 15.36
CA THR A 693 -41.05 -43.14 15.29
C THR A 693 -40.27 -43.28 16.59
N GLN A 694 -38.97 -43.48 16.51
CA GLN A 694 -38.17 -43.74 17.71
C GLN A 694 -38.04 -42.45 18.52
N GLU A 695 -38.54 -42.50 19.75
CA GLU A 695 -38.50 -41.42 20.73
C GLU A 695 -37.68 -41.94 21.90
N PHE A 696 -36.62 -41.23 22.26
CA PHE A 696 -35.74 -41.53 23.39
C PHE A 696 -35.78 -40.40 24.40
N VAL A 697 -35.86 -40.72 25.68
CA VAL A 697 -35.74 -39.77 26.79
C VAL A 697 -34.36 -39.95 27.44
N VAL A 698 -33.52 -38.93 27.39
CA VAL A 698 -32.23 -38.90 28.07
C VAL A 698 -32.40 -38.25 29.44
N CYS A 699 -31.92 -38.92 30.48
CA CYS A 699 -31.96 -38.41 31.84
C CYS A 699 -30.79 -38.95 32.66
N GLN A 700 -29.82 -38.07 32.97
CA GLN A 700 -28.65 -38.35 33.80
C GLN A 700 -28.99 -39.12 35.11
N GLN A 701 -30.15 -38.82 35.72
CA GLN A 701 -30.64 -39.47 36.95
C GLN A 701 -31.25 -40.88 36.74
N GLY A 702 -31.08 -41.51 35.58
CA GLY A 702 -31.55 -42.88 35.31
C GLY A 702 -33.07 -43.05 35.17
N LYS A 703 -33.81 -41.95 34.88
CA LYS A 703 -35.29 -41.95 34.74
C LYS A 703 -35.75 -41.83 33.27
N GLY A 704 -34.89 -42.17 32.32
CA GLY A 704 -35.14 -42.18 30.89
C GLY A 704 -34.64 -43.47 30.26
N ASP A 705 -34.75 -43.59 28.94
CA ASP A 705 -34.26 -44.73 28.16
C ASP A 705 -32.73 -44.79 28.16
N TYR A 706 -32.06 -43.63 28.27
CA TYR A 706 -30.60 -43.49 28.34
C TYR A 706 -30.17 -42.48 29.42
N THR A 707 -28.95 -42.64 29.94
CA THR A 707 -28.33 -41.68 30.88
C THR A 707 -27.48 -40.62 30.20
N THR A 708 -27.01 -40.87 28.97
CA THR A 708 -26.14 -39.97 28.18
C THR A 708 -26.74 -39.70 26.79
N ILE A 709 -26.47 -38.52 26.24
CA ILE A 709 -26.97 -38.09 24.93
C ILE A 709 -26.29 -38.91 23.83
N SER A 710 -24.98 -39.15 23.95
CA SER A 710 -24.19 -39.87 22.96
C SER A 710 -24.52 -41.35 22.90
N GLU A 711 -25.01 -41.97 23.99
CA GLU A 711 -25.56 -43.33 23.93
C GLU A 711 -26.90 -43.36 23.18
N ALA A 712 -27.78 -42.38 23.41
CA ALA A 712 -29.03 -42.24 22.66
C ALA A 712 -28.76 -42.01 21.16
N VAL A 713 -27.83 -41.13 20.79
CA VAL A 713 -27.44 -40.89 19.38
C VAL A 713 -26.82 -42.15 18.76
N ARG A 714 -25.93 -42.87 19.46
CA ARG A 714 -25.36 -44.14 18.95
C ARG A 714 -26.43 -45.21 18.68
N ASN A 715 -27.41 -45.36 19.57
CA ASN A 715 -28.50 -46.34 19.42
C ASN A 715 -29.67 -45.87 18.53
N ALA A 716 -29.71 -44.58 18.17
CA ALA A 716 -30.76 -44.01 17.33
C ALA A 716 -30.72 -44.54 15.89
N ALA A 717 -31.91 -44.76 15.30
CA ALA A 717 -32.09 -44.79 13.86
C ALA A 717 -32.14 -43.35 13.28
N PRO A 718 -31.83 -43.13 11.99
CA PRO A 718 -32.05 -41.84 11.36
C PRO A 718 -33.51 -41.38 11.48
N GLY A 719 -33.73 -40.12 11.90
CA GLY A 719 -35.04 -39.55 12.21
C GLY A 719 -35.55 -39.79 13.63
N THR A 720 -34.71 -40.28 14.54
CA THR A 720 -35.03 -40.42 15.98
C THR A 720 -35.14 -39.05 16.66
N ARG A 721 -36.08 -38.91 17.59
CA ARG A 721 -36.20 -37.76 18.50
C ARG A 721 -35.61 -38.10 19.87
N ILE A 722 -34.74 -37.25 20.37
CA ILE A 722 -33.99 -37.42 21.61
C ILE A 722 -34.34 -36.26 22.55
N TYR A 723 -35.23 -36.52 23.50
CA TYR A 723 -35.67 -35.54 24.50
C TYR A 723 -34.72 -35.56 25.70
N VAL A 724 -33.95 -34.49 25.89
CA VAL A 724 -32.98 -34.38 27.00
C VAL A 724 -33.64 -33.69 28.19
N ARG A 725 -33.54 -34.27 29.38
CA ARG A 725 -34.00 -33.64 30.64
C ARG A 725 -32.91 -32.82 31.33
N PRO A 726 -33.28 -31.81 32.15
CA PRO A 726 -32.36 -31.03 32.97
C PRO A 726 -31.33 -31.88 33.72
N GLY A 727 -30.07 -31.43 33.69
CA GLY A 727 -28.91 -32.17 34.17
C GLY A 727 -27.60 -31.66 33.56
N LEU A 728 -26.48 -32.17 34.07
CA LEU A 728 -25.14 -31.91 33.55
C LEU A 728 -24.64 -33.15 32.80
N TYR A 729 -24.35 -33.00 31.51
CA TYR A 729 -23.92 -34.05 30.60
C TYR A 729 -22.46 -33.78 30.24
N GLN A 730 -21.53 -34.43 30.95
CA GLN A 730 -20.10 -34.35 30.68
C GLN A 730 -19.74 -35.38 29.61
N GLU A 731 -19.88 -35.00 28.34
CA GLU A 731 -19.71 -35.86 27.16
C GLU A 731 -19.52 -35.05 25.87
N SER A 732 -19.11 -35.72 24.78
CA SER A 732 -19.03 -35.15 23.43
C SER A 732 -19.97 -35.90 22.49
N VAL A 733 -20.88 -35.18 21.83
CA VAL A 733 -21.95 -35.74 21.00
C VAL A 733 -21.55 -35.66 19.52
N ASN A 734 -21.09 -36.78 18.95
CA ASN A 734 -20.93 -36.89 17.49
C ASN A 734 -22.26 -37.26 16.83
N ILE A 735 -22.73 -36.39 15.93
CA ILE A 735 -23.94 -36.55 15.14
C ILE A 735 -23.55 -37.08 13.75
N ASP A 736 -23.43 -38.40 13.65
CA ASP A 736 -23.08 -39.16 12.44
C ASP A 736 -24.29 -39.50 11.55
N LYS A 737 -25.51 -39.33 12.09
CA LYS A 737 -26.80 -39.63 11.46
C LYS A 737 -27.83 -38.56 11.79
N SER A 738 -28.85 -38.38 10.96
CA SER A 738 -29.90 -37.40 11.21
C SER A 738 -30.72 -37.71 12.46
N VAL A 739 -30.76 -36.79 13.42
CA VAL A 739 -31.55 -36.85 14.67
C VAL A 739 -32.06 -35.46 15.05
N GLU A 740 -33.09 -35.42 15.88
CA GLU A 740 -33.53 -34.20 16.57
C GLU A 740 -33.20 -34.33 18.07
N ILE A 741 -32.30 -33.48 18.60
CA ILE A 741 -31.97 -33.39 20.03
C ILE A 741 -32.70 -32.19 20.61
N ILE A 742 -33.62 -32.43 21.54
CA ILE A 742 -34.57 -31.42 22.04
C ILE A 742 -34.49 -31.36 23.56
N GLY A 743 -34.03 -30.23 24.08
CA GLY A 743 -34.02 -29.92 25.50
C GLY A 743 -35.43 -29.67 26.06
N SER A 744 -35.74 -30.35 27.17
CA SER A 744 -36.96 -30.12 27.96
C SER A 744 -36.79 -28.94 28.91
N THR A 745 -37.39 -27.80 28.58
CA THR A 745 -37.36 -26.58 29.42
C THR A 745 -38.12 -26.70 30.74
N GLU A 746 -38.88 -27.78 30.95
CA GLU A 746 -39.47 -28.11 32.26
C GLU A 746 -38.40 -28.58 33.26
N GLY A 747 -37.95 -27.67 34.13
CA GLY A 747 -37.37 -28.02 35.44
C GLY A 747 -35.91 -27.65 35.70
N GLY A 748 -35.19 -27.03 34.77
CA GLY A 748 -33.82 -26.57 34.96
C GLY A 748 -33.06 -26.37 33.65
N SER A 749 -31.76 -26.04 33.74
CA SER A 749 -30.85 -26.02 32.60
C SER A 749 -30.45 -27.43 32.16
N ILE A 750 -30.07 -27.55 30.89
CA ILE A 750 -29.46 -28.74 30.31
C ILE A 750 -28.09 -28.32 29.82
N THR A 751 -27.05 -28.68 30.57
CA THR A 751 -25.68 -28.29 30.25
C THR A 751 -24.93 -29.48 29.69
N LEU A 752 -24.46 -29.36 28.45
CA LEU A 752 -23.53 -30.26 27.79
C LEU A 752 -22.13 -29.65 27.93
N GLU A 753 -21.20 -30.38 28.54
CA GLU A 753 -19.88 -29.88 28.90
C GLU A 753 -18.81 -30.84 28.38
N SER A 754 -17.78 -30.32 27.71
CA SER A 754 -16.66 -31.14 27.22
C SER A 754 -15.32 -30.48 27.48
N THR A 755 -14.34 -31.30 27.88
CA THR A 755 -12.96 -30.92 28.24
C THR A 755 -11.93 -31.40 27.22
N ASP A 756 -12.26 -32.45 26.46
CA ASP A 756 -11.35 -33.22 25.60
C ASP A 756 -11.86 -33.38 24.15
N SER A 757 -13.01 -32.77 23.82
CA SER A 757 -13.51 -32.67 22.45
C SER A 757 -14.48 -31.50 22.28
N ASN A 758 -15.05 -31.38 21.08
CA ASN A 758 -16.16 -30.45 20.84
C ASN A 758 -17.42 -30.94 21.59
N CYS A 759 -18.27 -30.04 22.10
CA CYS A 759 -19.53 -30.48 22.73
C CYS A 759 -20.44 -31.18 21.71
N ILE A 760 -20.56 -30.61 20.51
CA ILE A 760 -21.21 -31.24 19.36
C ILE A 760 -20.25 -31.27 18.16
N LEU A 761 -20.15 -32.43 17.52
CA LEU A 761 -19.49 -32.62 16.22
C LEU A 761 -20.55 -33.06 15.21
N MET A 762 -20.71 -32.34 14.10
CA MET A 762 -21.73 -32.61 13.08
C MET A 762 -21.11 -33.19 11.81
N GLN A 763 -21.56 -34.40 11.44
CA GLN A 763 -21.08 -35.18 10.29
C GLN A 763 -22.21 -35.81 9.45
N ALA A 764 -23.46 -35.73 9.91
CA ALA A 764 -24.67 -36.23 9.24
C ALA A 764 -25.02 -35.45 7.95
N ASP A 765 -26.18 -35.73 7.36
CA ASP A 765 -26.72 -34.93 6.23
C ASP A 765 -27.57 -33.76 6.73
N SER A 766 -28.30 -33.94 7.83
CA SER A 766 -29.06 -32.88 8.52
C SER A 766 -29.36 -33.24 9.97
N ALA A 767 -29.44 -32.26 10.87
CA ALA A 767 -29.80 -32.47 12.28
C ALA A 767 -30.42 -31.22 12.93
N LEU A 768 -31.12 -31.41 14.05
CA LEU A 768 -31.67 -30.34 14.89
C LEU A 768 -31.15 -30.45 16.32
N VAL A 769 -30.72 -29.34 16.89
CA VAL A 769 -30.38 -29.16 18.31
C VAL A 769 -31.20 -27.98 18.85
N ARG A 770 -31.93 -28.16 19.95
CA ARG A 770 -32.66 -27.06 20.61
C ARG A 770 -32.57 -27.11 22.13
N GLY A 771 -32.40 -25.96 22.78
CA GLY A 771 -32.58 -25.82 24.23
C GLY A 771 -31.45 -26.44 25.06
N LEU A 772 -30.20 -26.35 24.59
CA LEU A 772 -29.01 -26.81 25.32
C LEU A 772 -28.10 -25.61 25.67
N ILE A 773 -27.42 -25.70 26.80
CA ILE A 773 -26.23 -24.89 27.13
C ILE A 773 -25.01 -25.75 26.80
N MET A 774 -24.04 -25.23 26.05
CA MET A 774 -22.90 -25.99 25.52
C MET A 774 -21.58 -25.32 25.87
N ASN A 775 -20.81 -25.94 26.77
CA ASN A 775 -19.59 -25.38 27.35
C ASN A 775 -18.37 -26.20 26.94
N ALA A 776 -17.65 -25.75 25.90
CA ALA A 776 -16.35 -26.31 25.54
C ALA A 776 -15.28 -25.73 26.49
N THR A 777 -14.96 -26.45 27.56
CA THR A 777 -13.98 -26.03 28.58
C THR A 777 -12.54 -26.44 28.23
N GLY A 778 -12.36 -27.22 27.15
CA GLY A 778 -11.08 -27.59 26.58
C GLY A 778 -10.69 -26.79 25.33
N LYS A 779 -9.68 -27.28 24.60
CA LYS A 779 -9.16 -26.67 23.36
C LYS A 779 -10.01 -27.01 22.12
N TYR A 780 -11.30 -26.71 22.18
CA TYR A 780 -12.31 -27.22 21.23
C TYR A 780 -13.40 -26.19 20.94
N TYR A 781 -14.19 -26.41 19.89
CA TYR A 781 -15.38 -25.61 19.58
C TYR A 781 -16.56 -26.08 20.45
N ALA A 782 -17.52 -25.21 20.79
CA ALA A 782 -18.79 -25.69 21.37
C ALA A 782 -19.54 -26.54 20.33
N ILE A 783 -19.58 -26.07 19.08
CA ILE A 783 -20.12 -26.82 17.93
C ILE A 783 -19.14 -26.77 16.76
N ASP A 784 -18.80 -27.93 16.22
CA ASP A 784 -17.97 -28.09 15.01
C ASP A 784 -18.77 -28.77 13.88
N ILE A 785 -19.01 -28.03 12.79
CA ILE A 785 -19.82 -28.47 11.64
C ILE A 785 -18.90 -28.66 10.44
N ARG A 786 -18.74 -29.94 10.04
CA ARG A 786 -17.89 -30.35 8.91
C ARG A 786 -18.69 -30.75 7.67
N LYS A 787 -19.96 -31.13 7.85
CA LYS A 787 -20.85 -31.60 6.78
C LYS A 787 -22.31 -31.57 7.23
N GLY A 788 -23.22 -31.30 6.29
CA GLY A 788 -24.67 -31.36 6.47
C GLY A 788 -25.25 -30.07 7.03
N GLU A 789 -26.58 -30.00 7.08
CA GLU A 789 -27.34 -28.87 7.63
C GLU A 789 -27.58 -29.06 9.14
N LEU A 790 -26.91 -28.28 9.99
CA LEU A 790 -27.23 -28.24 11.43
C LEU A 790 -28.10 -27.04 11.76
N ILE A 791 -29.32 -27.31 12.23
CA ILE A 791 -30.19 -26.29 12.82
C ILE A 791 -29.95 -26.27 14.33
N VAL A 792 -29.55 -25.12 14.88
CA VAL A 792 -29.39 -24.89 16.33
C VAL A 792 -30.34 -23.77 16.75
N GLU A 793 -31.22 -24.05 17.70
CA GLU A 793 -32.21 -23.08 18.18
C GLU A 793 -32.22 -22.91 19.70
N ASP A 794 -32.57 -21.72 20.19
CA ASP A 794 -32.87 -21.46 21.61
C ASP A 794 -31.76 -21.97 22.57
N SER A 795 -30.50 -21.85 22.15
CA SER A 795 -29.35 -22.49 22.80
C SER A 795 -28.23 -21.49 23.14
N ASP A 796 -27.43 -21.85 24.12
CA ASP A 796 -26.41 -21.03 24.78
C ASP A 796 -25.06 -21.75 24.62
N MET A 797 -23.99 -21.02 24.25
CA MET A 797 -22.73 -21.62 23.81
C MET A 797 -21.51 -20.79 24.26
N THR A 798 -20.51 -21.45 24.85
CA THR A 798 -19.24 -20.86 25.29
C THR A 798 -18.03 -21.75 24.96
N SER A 799 -16.84 -21.15 24.82
CA SER A 799 -15.60 -21.87 24.47
C SER A 799 -14.32 -21.29 25.10
N ALA A 800 -13.55 -22.15 25.78
CA ALA A 800 -12.32 -21.79 26.49
C ALA A 800 -11.05 -21.71 25.61
N ASP A 801 -11.14 -21.98 24.30
CA ASP A 801 -10.06 -21.71 23.35
C ASP A 801 -10.62 -21.33 21.96
N TYR A 802 -10.90 -22.31 21.10
CA TYR A 802 -11.34 -22.06 19.72
C TYR A 802 -12.64 -21.27 19.62
N SER A 803 -12.96 -20.80 18.42
CA SER A 803 -14.21 -20.08 18.16
C SER A 803 -15.41 -20.89 18.66
N VAL A 804 -16.45 -20.21 19.18
CA VAL A 804 -17.55 -20.91 19.85
C VAL A 804 -18.30 -21.84 18.89
N VAL A 805 -18.58 -21.37 17.67
CA VAL A 805 -19.12 -22.20 16.57
C VAL A 805 -18.16 -22.20 15.38
N GLY A 806 -17.76 -23.39 14.93
CA GLY A 806 -16.93 -23.60 13.74
C GLY A 806 -17.72 -24.25 12.60
N ILE A 807 -17.65 -23.67 11.41
CA ILE A 807 -18.36 -24.13 10.20
C ILE A 807 -17.35 -24.23 9.06
N CYS A 808 -16.85 -25.43 8.80
CA CYS A 808 -15.67 -25.65 7.97
C CYS A 808 -15.89 -26.78 6.96
N GLY A 809 -16.04 -26.42 5.67
CA GLY A 809 -16.08 -27.36 4.55
C GLY A 809 -17.17 -27.05 3.52
N PRO A 810 -17.04 -27.53 2.27
CA PRO A 810 -17.91 -27.14 1.16
C PRO A 810 -19.35 -27.66 1.27
N ASP A 811 -19.54 -28.73 2.05
CA ASP A 811 -20.84 -29.36 2.35
C ASP A 811 -21.35 -29.01 3.76
N ALA A 812 -20.73 -28.06 4.47
CA ALA A 812 -21.15 -27.60 5.79
C ALA A 812 -22.14 -26.44 5.66
N ASP A 813 -23.36 -26.62 6.17
CA ASP A 813 -24.39 -25.58 6.24
C ASP A 813 -25.03 -25.53 7.64
N SER A 814 -25.57 -24.38 8.02
CA SER A 814 -26.08 -24.20 9.39
C SER A 814 -27.12 -23.10 9.50
N VAL A 815 -28.05 -23.29 10.44
CA VAL A 815 -29.09 -22.32 10.79
C VAL A 815 -29.07 -22.11 12.29
N LEU A 816 -28.48 -21.00 12.74
CA LEU A 816 -28.41 -20.60 14.14
C LEU A 816 -29.54 -19.61 14.44
N ARG A 817 -30.41 -19.92 15.41
CA ARG A 817 -31.62 -19.14 15.69
C ARG A 817 -31.85 -18.86 17.17
N ARG A 818 -31.98 -17.59 17.54
CA ARG A 818 -32.26 -17.15 18.93
C ARG A 818 -31.20 -17.65 19.93
N CYS A 819 -29.97 -17.87 19.45
CA CYS A 819 -28.87 -18.40 20.24
C CYS A 819 -28.09 -17.30 20.95
N GLN A 820 -27.46 -17.63 22.07
CA GLN A 820 -26.43 -16.81 22.73
C GLN A 820 -25.07 -17.45 22.44
N ILE A 821 -24.08 -16.66 21.98
CA ILE A 821 -22.76 -17.14 21.55
C ILE A 821 -21.70 -16.18 22.13
N HIS A 822 -21.08 -16.55 23.25
CA HIS A 822 -20.28 -15.60 24.04
C HIS A 822 -19.15 -16.27 24.84
N ASP A 823 -18.34 -15.43 25.50
CA ASP A 823 -17.18 -15.80 26.31
C ASP A 823 -16.14 -16.70 25.58
N GLY A 824 -16.19 -16.74 24.24
CA GLY A 824 -15.21 -17.43 23.41
C GLY A 824 -13.84 -16.75 23.48
N ILE A 825 -12.74 -17.49 23.57
CA ILE A 825 -11.39 -16.89 23.53
C ILE A 825 -11.03 -16.40 22.12
N TRP A 826 -11.42 -17.12 21.06
CA TRP A 826 -11.35 -16.66 19.66
C TRP A 826 -12.66 -16.01 19.21
N ASN A 827 -13.21 -16.38 18.03
CA ASN A 827 -14.38 -15.70 17.46
C ASN A 827 -15.68 -16.28 18.02
N GLY A 828 -16.78 -15.53 17.99
CA GLY A 828 -18.11 -16.09 18.28
C GLY A 828 -18.50 -17.18 17.25
N ILE A 829 -18.49 -16.81 15.96
CA ILE A 829 -18.67 -17.76 14.86
C ILE A 829 -17.46 -17.68 13.91
N PHE A 830 -16.97 -18.82 13.43
CA PHE A 830 -15.97 -18.89 12.37
C PHE A 830 -16.45 -19.77 11.21
N ILE A 831 -16.43 -19.22 10.00
CA ILE A 831 -16.87 -19.86 8.76
C ILE A 831 -15.67 -19.96 7.82
N SER A 832 -15.33 -21.15 7.36
CA SER A 832 -14.20 -21.40 6.46
C SER A 832 -14.48 -22.45 5.38
N ASP A 833 -13.58 -22.51 4.39
CA ASP A 833 -13.46 -23.60 3.42
C ASP A 833 -14.75 -23.86 2.63
N ASN A 834 -15.40 -22.77 2.18
CA ASN A 834 -16.70 -22.72 1.51
C ASN A 834 -17.94 -23.05 2.37
N GLY A 835 -17.78 -23.17 3.70
CA GLY A 835 -18.87 -23.37 4.65
C GLY A 835 -19.90 -22.24 4.68
N ARG A 836 -21.09 -22.54 5.22
CA ARG A 836 -22.28 -21.68 5.13
C ARG A 836 -22.99 -21.52 6.47
N ALA A 837 -23.40 -20.28 6.76
CA ALA A 837 -24.19 -19.95 7.94
C ALA A 837 -25.39 -19.06 7.59
N THR A 838 -26.56 -19.42 8.11
CA THR A 838 -27.71 -18.55 8.27
C THR A 838 -27.88 -18.26 9.77
N VAL A 839 -27.81 -17.00 10.17
CA VAL A 839 -27.86 -16.58 11.59
C VAL A 839 -29.01 -15.60 11.77
N GLU A 840 -30.00 -15.96 12.59
CA GLU A 840 -31.25 -15.21 12.73
C GLU A 840 -31.63 -14.99 14.21
N ASP A 841 -31.91 -13.74 14.60
CA ASP A 841 -32.30 -13.34 15.97
C ASP A 841 -31.28 -13.72 17.09
N CYS A 842 -30.00 -13.90 16.77
CA CYS A 842 -28.95 -14.32 17.72
C CYS A 842 -28.23 -13.13 18.40
N ASN A 843 -27.68 -13.37 19.59
CA ASN A 843 -26.76 -12.47 20.28
C ASN A 843 -25.34 -13.06 20.28
N ILE A 844 -24.33 -12.28 19.86
CA ILE A 844 -22.92 -12.71 19.78
C ILE A 844 -22.03 -11.69 20.48
N TYR A 845 -21.57 -11.97 21.70
CA TYR A 845 -20.98 -10.94 22.57
C TYR A 845 -19.78 -11.38 23.41
N ASP A 846 -19.00 -10.39 23.84
CA ASP A 846 -17.86 -10.50 24.76
C ASP A 846 -16.78 -11.54 24.35
N ASN A 847 -16.73 -11.95 23.07
CA ASN A 847 -15.72 -12.87 22.55
C ASN A 847 -14.35 -12.17 22.42
N GLY A 848 -13.29 -12.95 22.62
CA GLY A 848 -11.90 -12.50 22.71
C GLY A 848 -11.25 -12.08 21.39
N SER A 849 -11.93 -12.31 20.27
CA SER A 849 -11.57 -11.88 18.92
C SER A 849 -12.82 -11.28 18.25
N LEU A 850 -13.15 -11.68 17.01
CA LEU A 850 -14.27 -11.20 16.23
C LEU A 850 -15.63 -11.71 16.75
N GLY A 851 -16.71 -10.97 16.47
CA GLY A 851 -18.06 -11.54 16.56
C GLY A 851 -18.26 -12.69 15.57
N ILE A 852 -18.07 -12.41 14.27
CA ILE A 852 -18.05 -13.42 13.21
C ILE A 852 -16.82 -13.24 12.30
N GLY A 853 -16.07 -14.31 12.05
CA GLY A 853 -15.05 -14.36 11.00
C GLY A 853 -15.50 -15.21 9.81
N VAL A 854 -15.50 -14.63 8.60
CA VAL A 854 -15.87 -15.31 7.34
C VAL A 854 -14.66 -15.36 6.41
N GLY A 855 -14.02 -16.54 6.33
CA GLY A 855 -12.79 -16.77 5.58
C GLY A 855 -12.91 -17.82 4.48
N LEU A 856 -11.92 -17.86 3.57
CA LEU A 856 -11.67 -18.97 2.64
C LEU A 856 -12.92 -19.40 1.82
N GLY A 857 -13.54 -18.44 1.14
CA GLY A 857 -14.75 -18.64 0.33
C GLY A 857 -16.04 -18.89 1.14
N GLY A 858 -16.01 -18.69 2.46
CA GLY A 858 -17.13 -18.87 3.38
C GLY A 858 -18.29 -17.90 3.08
N LYS A 859 -19.51 -18.29 3.47
CA LYS A 859 -20.75 -17.58 3.13
C LYS A 859 -21.65 -17.37 4.36
N LEU A 860 -21.88 -16.11 4.71
CA LEU A 860 -22.76 -15.68 5.80
C LEU A 860 -24.05 -15.06 5.25
N ILE A 861 -25.19 -15.43 5.84
CA ILE A 861 -26.46 -14.70 5.78
C ILE A 861 -26.87 -14.40 7.23
N MET A 862 -27.05 -13.14 7.59
CA MET A 862 -27.42 -12.75 8.96
C MET A 862 -28.60 -11.76 8.99
N ARG A 863 -29.56 -11.97 9.91
CA ARG A 863 -30.72 -11.08 10.11
C ARG A 863 -31.15 -10.91 11.56
N GLY A 864 -31.48 -9.68 11.96
CA GLY A 864 -32.07 -9.39 13.27
C GLY A 864 -31.16 -9.67 14.47
N CYS A 865 -29.88 -9.95 14.23
CA CYS A 865 -28.92 -10.31 15.27
C CYS A 865 -28.31 -9.06 15.93
N ARG A 866 -27.81 -9.24 17.16
CA ARG A 866 -26.93 -8.29 17.83
C ARG A 866 -25.53 -8.87 17.99
N ILE A 867 -24.52 -8.08 17.67
CA ILE A 867 -23.11 -8.36 17.91
C ILE A 867 -22.52 -7.16 18.66
N ASN A 868 -22.02 -7.35 19.89
CA ASN A 868 -21.52 -6.25 20.74
C ASN A 868 -20.46 -6.74 21.75
N GLY A 869 -19.59 -5.86 22.24
CA GLY A 869 -18.63 -6.19 23.33
C GLY A 869 -17.43 -7.05 22.93
N ASN A 870 -17.38 -7.55 21.68
CA ASN A 870 -16.27 -8.37 21.20
C ASN A 870 -14.97 -7.53 21.07
N LYS A 871 -13.81 -8.17 21.19
CA LYS A 871 -12.49 -7.49 21.23
C LYS A 871 -11.91 -7.15 19.85
N GLY A 872 -12.40 -7.78 18.79
CA GLY A 872 -12.18 -7.38 17.41
C GLY A 872 -13.40 -6.65 16.85
N GLU A 873 -13.56 -6.73 15.53
CA GLU A 873 -14.72 -6.24 14.80
C GLU A 873 -15.95 -7.14 14.99
N ALA A 874 -17.14 -6.59 14.74
CA ALA A 874 -18.38 -7.36 14.77
C ALA A 874 -18.38 -8.47 13.70
N ILE A 875 -17.99 -8.13 12.46
CA ILE A 875 -17.89 -9.09 11.36
C ILE A 875 -16.63 -8.80 10.52
N ALA A 876 -15.77 -9.80 10.35
CA ALA A 876 -14.70 -9.78 9.36
C ALA A 876 -15.03 -10.68 8.15
N VAL A 877 -14.75 -10.20 6.93
CA VAL A 877 -14.95 -10.94 5.69
C VAL A 877 -13.71 -10.86 4.82
N TYR A 878 -13.10 -12.01 4.53
CA TYR A 878 -11.80 -12.10 3.86
C TYR A 878 -11.60 -13.40 3.06
N ARG A 879 -10.66 -13.38 2.12
CA ARG A 879 -10.24 -14.50 1.24
C ARG A 879 -11.40 -15.03 0.41
N ASP A 880 -11.85 -14.19 -0.53
CA ASP A 880 -12.92 -14.43 -1.50
C ASP A 880 -14.29 -14.83 -0.86
N SER A 881 -14.50 -14.44 0.40
CA SER A 881 -15.71 -14.73 1.19
C SER A 881 -16.83 -13.72 0.98
N ILE A 882 -18.07 -14.13 1.29
CA ILE A 882 -19.27 -13.33 1.05
C ILE A 882 -20.13 -13.26 2.32
N ALA A 883 -20.56 -12.05 2.72
CA ALA A 883 -21.57 -11.85 3.76
C ALA A 883 -22.77 -11.04 3.24
N THR A 884 -23.98 -11.47 3.60
CA THR A 884 -25.22 -10.70 3.45
C THR A 884 -25.83 -10.46 4.83
N VAL A 885 -25.92 -9.20 5.25
CA VAL A 885 -26.30 -8.82 6.62
C VAL A 885 -27.39 -7.75 6.60
N ASP A 886 -28.62 -8.14 6.95
CA ASP A 886 -29.80 -7.29 6.92
C ASP A 886 -30.32 -6.99 8.34
N ASP A 887 -30.62 -5.73 8.64
CA ASP A 887 -31.40 -5.29 9.81
C ASP A 887 -30.81 -5.75 11.18
N CYS A 888 -29.48 -5.69 11.34
CA CYS A 888 -28.72 -6.12 12.53
C CYS A 888 -28.14 -4.96 13.37
N ASP A 889 -27.75 -5.22 14.61
CA ASP A 889 -27.02 -4.29 15.48
C ASP A 889 -25.58 -4.77 15.67
N LEU A 890 -24.60 -4.00 15.17
CA LEU A 890 -23.16 -4.31 15.18
C LEU A 890 -22.38 -3.37 16.11
N THR A 891 -23.08 -2.60 16.95
CA THR A 891 -22.50 -1.50 17.73
C THR A 891 -21.73 -1.98 18.97
N GLY A 892 -20.75 -1.19 19.41
CA GLY A 892 -20.04 -1.43 20.68
C GLY A 892 -19.05 -2.61 20.66
N ASN A 893 -18.54 -3.00 19.49
CA ASN A 893 -17.39 -3.90 19.36
C ASN A 893 -16.10 -3.08 19.28
N THR A 894 -14.99 -3.63 19.80
CA THR A 894 -13.76 -2.85 20.03
C THR A 894 -13.06 -2.44 18.73
N GLY A 895 -13.14 -3.27 17.67
CA GLY A 895 -12.69 -2.92 16.32
C GLY A 895 -13.75 -2.19 15.47
N GLY A 896 -14.97 -1.98 15.99
CA GLY A 896 -16.10 -1.47 15.23
C GLY A 896 -16.88 -2.57 14.47
N ALA A 897 -17.69 -2.17 13.48
CA ALA A 897 -18.63 -3.07 12.83
C ALA A 897 -18.02 -4.03 11.79
N TRP A 898 -17.00 -3.59 11.03
CA TRP A 898 -16.58 -4.27 9.80
C TRP A 898 -15.06 -4.34 9.63
N LEU A 899 -14.55 -5.53 9.28
CA LEU A 899 -13.24 -5.71 8.64
C LEU A 899 -13.44 -6.38 7.28
N ILE A 900 -12.96 -5.74 6.21
CA ILE A 900 -13.10 -6.24 4.83
C ILE A 900 -11.73 -6.22 4.16
N ALA A 901 -11.20 -7.41 3.83
CA ALA A 901 -9.86 -7.60 3.27
C ALA A 901 -9.85 -8.76 2.26
N ASP A 902 -8.73 -9.05 1.59
CA ASP A 902 -8.51 -10.25 0.75
C ASP A 902 -9.72 -10.61 -0.17
N ASN A 903 -10.23 -9.68 -0.99
CA ASN A 903 -11.44 -9.85 -1.83
C ASN A 903 -12.76 -10.18 -1.11
N GLY A 904 -12.88 -9.92 0.20
CA GLY A 904 -14.13 -10.07 0.94
C GLY A 904 -15.24 -9.17 0.40
N TYR A 905 -16.45 -9.72 0.25
CA TYR A 905 -17.61 -8.98 -0.25
C TYR A 905 -18.75 -8.94 0.77
N VAL A 906 -19.07 -7.73 1.25
CA VAL A 906 -20.20 -7.48 2.16
C VAL A 906 -21.35 -6.83 1.40
N ARG A 907 -22.58 -7.27 1.69
CA ARG A 907 -23.81 -6.61 1.29
C ARG A 907 -24.74 -6.49 2.50
N GLY A 908 -25.30 -5.31 2.75
CA GLY A 908 -26.25 -5.12 3.83
C GLY A 908 -27.20 -3.95 3.67
N LYS A 909 -28.15 -3.85 4.60
CA LYS A 909 -29.12 -2.75 4.71
C LYS A 909 -29.73 -2.73 6.11
N GLY A 910 -30.05 -1.54 6.62
CA GLY A 910 -30.78 -1.38 7.89
C GLY A 910 -29.98 -1.71 9.15
N ASN A 911 -28.66 -1.93 9.03
CA ASN A 911 -27.80 -2.21 10.17
C ASN A 911 -27.54 -0.95 11.01
N GLN A 912 -27.20 -1.15 12.28
CA GLN A 912 -26.60 -0.15 13.18
C GLN A 912 -25.13 -0.51 13.36
N GLU A 913 -24.25 0.47 13.25
CA GLU A 913 -22.79 0.32 13.09
C GLU A 913 -22.07 1.33 13.99
#